data_AF-A0A7X9ASD4-F1
#
_entry.id   AF-A0A7X9ASD4-F1
#
_cell.length_a   1.000
_cell.length_b   1.000
_cell.length_c   1.000
_cell.angle_alpha   90.00
_cell.angle_beta   90.00
_cell.angle_gamma   90.00
#
_symmetry.space_group_name_H-M   'P 1'
#
loop_
_entity.id
_entity.type
_entity.pdbx_description
1 polymer ?
#
loop_
_entity_poly.entity_id
_entity_poly.type
_entity_poly.pdbx_seq_one_letter_code
_entity_poly.pdbx_strand_id
1 'polypeptide(L)'
;MKTLIFLIALLSWLPGLLAEPVRVALMPMDATAQNLADLALAELSGDADIAFLERAEIDQIKKELRLSALSDFVPDPQLMQNAHVFAVMLKQDFVAFDARTGVRLVDLPDISAEAVGGALRDAIAKRQALTASKLRKLSCMPLVPANLSEKQEALARRLETTLLRTLGNQKDFVVLERRHLLLLLNEPGAERQDLTRDLFAGALVLKLTATPEGKDDVRLKTHIFSPDGKTLLSEETGVFQAKADLDEQCRQFLSTMPMPADSAEDKPGEARNFIYEAWFSVSHSLDGDAVASAASASALDAEQEKELCRIAATAARQLWKQWEKPADERYAVAAANLKLAARLAAKHCIFPHELQFAIGHGAALPSQKAFAQLPADLQQELREIIESTIETRLVTLAECQRLAELPGEKWPERLFALEARLERLVKLAAVAEIQWDYGYWDRYVYPELAKYIAEAEELLPELQKYDTLPFGEKMKICRRAQIRNRRVPRFRQHLELTIFHQELARFFRFQPNEHDAANVAVYRKTMELLASSKILPLAYRGRYGLLGLRLGVSPLRALTSGQRSDQPLDRSAQRDFYRGLVDLFATAESVGSPQRIIGNLQDAFSDRAALDYRLPIQELAMRRFAWYTPWQNDLIKGSQQWRPEERQDVHRRLAKYIEECTNDSRLDREVRSSRPGVIHYFQRLQKQLEKQNQGLASPQVEVVADNPFERVITPLKDSQPNTQPIVFGEEGGVIYLGEYHSDSIRIVRVDTKANLAISKGPKHKLPIGWHGWKVHGVILADYLAAQNGGYVFLFPKNGEPPESIDFQQYFTSRCHVMVGCGDRLFLSFDGNERGRPGTVLEYNVTTKKTELLVSTLDRSIKWPLQGMQNPYAITQMLCDPPRQRLIMLMHDQPPTRGICTYTIRFQAYCWETKTWQELSHRLPIYSTDNYNSFYLEDGEIWLLVENSLGKINADGNWQPAFLLGGRSLMSNRLSSYADKSAATVTIDYSQCDAFAQKLKSVGPFDVHFRHYGQGILFAKDLLIFVPEKIILSIVPSFPVSHLTQDGYVIGGQTYDCKTLQIGRLKNRKELLKMGE
;
A
#
# COMPACT_ATOMS: atom_id res chain seq x y z
N MET A 1 -9.01 2.84 -87.30
CA MET A 1 -9.88 3.07 -86.12
C MET A 1 -10.64 1.81 -85.66
N LYS A 2 -11.22 0.98 -86.54
CA LYS A 2 -11.96 -0.24 -86.12
C LYS A 2 -11.11 -1.31 -85.40
N THR A 3 -9.82 -1.43 -85.70
CA THR A 3 -8.88 -2.37 -85.05
C THR A 3 -8.43 -1.91 -83.66
N LEU A 4 -8.36 -0.60 -83.42
CA LEU A 4 -7.96 -0.04 -82.12
C LEU A 4 -9.10 -0.12 -81.09
N ILE A 5 -10.34 0.04 -81.55
CA ILE A 5 -11.54 -0.06 -80.71
C ILE A 5 -11.78 -1.52 -80.31
N PHE A 6 -11.46 -2.50 -81.18
CA PHE A 6 -11.56 -3.92 -80.83
C PHE A 6 -10.49 -4.34 -79.80
N LEU A 7 -9.28 -3.77 -79.86
CA LEU A 7 -8.22 -4.02 -78.89
C LEU A 7 -8.53 -3.41 -77.51
N ILE A 8 -9.09 -2.20 -77.48
CA ILE A 8 -9.53 -1.52 -76.24
C ILE A 8 -10.76 -2.24 -75.64
N ALA A 9 -11.68 -2.73 -76.47
CA ALA A 9 -12.80 -3.56 -76.03
C ALA A 9 -12.32 -4.90 -75.44
N LEU A 10 -11.35 -5.59 -76.08
CA LEU A 10 -10.74 -6.82 -75.55
C LEU A 10 -9.98 -6.59 -74.24
N LEU A 11 -9.26 -5.47 -74.11
CA LEU A 11 -8.53 -5.09 -72.89
C LEU A 11 -9.47 -4.66 -71.75
N SER A 12 -10.65 -4.11 -72.07
CA SER A 12 -11.69 -3.76 -71.09
C SER A 12 -12.58 -4.94 -70.65
N TRP A 13 -12.48 -6.09 -71.34
CA TRP A 13 -13.16 -7.35 -70.99
C TRP A 13 -12.23 -8.34 -70.25
N LEU A 14 -11.02 -7.91 -69.91
CA LEU A 14 -10.06 -8.63 -69.07
C LEU A 14 -9.92 -8.11 -67.61
N PRO A 15 -10.91 -7.47 -66.93
CA PRO A 15 -10.90 -7.40 -65.47
C PRO A 15 -11.52 -8.68 -64.89
N GLY A 16 -10.88 -9.80 -65.21
CA GLY A 16 -11.12 -11.11 -64.63
C GLY A 16 -9.77 -11.80 -64.47
N LEU A 17 -8.76 -11.06 -64.03
CA LEU A 17 -7.39 -11.54 -63.90
C LEU A 17 -6.99 -11.45 -62.42
N LEU A 18 -7.19 -12.60 -61.77
CA LEU A 18 -6.45 -13.17 -60.65
C LEU A 18 -6.08 -12.20 -59.54
N ALA A 19 -6.73 -12.36 -58.38
CA ALA A 19 -6.24 -11.78 -57.14
C ALA A 19 -4.74 -12.09 -57.00
N GLU A 20 -3.94 -11.08 -56.67
CA GLU A 20 -2.49 -11.26 -56.51
C GLU A 20 -2.23 -12.40 -55.51
N PRO A 21 -1.42 -13.41 -55.87
CA PRO A 21 -1.26 -14.60 -55.05
C PRO A 21 -0.69 -14.23 -53.67
N VAL A 22 -1.15 -14.92 -52.64
CA VAL A 22 -0.70 -14.66 -51.28
C VAL A 22 0.73 -15.20 -51.13
N ARG A 23 1.68 -14.30 -50.92
CA ARG A 23 3.09 -14.62 -50.68
C ARG A 23 3.29 -15.30 -49.32
N VAL A 24 3.72 -16.55 -49.30
CA VAL A 24 3.93 -17.35 -48.10
C VAL A 24 5.41 -17.62 -47.88
N ALA A 25 5.89 -17.32 -46.68
CA ALA A 25 7.18 -17.77 -46.18
C ALA A 25 6.99 -19.07 -45.37
N LEU A 26 7.19 -20.24 -46.00
CA LEU A 26 7.14 -21.52 -45.29
C LEU A 26 8.51 -21.85 -44.69
N MET A 27 8.61 -21.80 -43.36
CA MET A 27 9.86 -21.79 -42.62
C MET A 27 10.04 -23.05 -41.76
N PRO A 28 10.65 -24.11 -42.30
CA PRO A 28 11.06 -25.27 -41.51
C PRO A 28 12.28 -24.93 -40.63
N MET A 29 12.15 -25.11 -39.33
CA MET A 29 13.19 -24.76 -38.34
C MET A 29 14.14 -25.91 -38.02
N ASP A 30 13.79 -27.15 -38.39
CA ASP A 30 14.60 -28.36 -38.24
C ASP A 30 14.38 -29.37 -39.38
N ALA A 31 15.12 -30.48 -39.33
CA ALA A 31 15.10 -31.51 -40.39
C ALA A 31 13.76 -32.27 -40.47
N THR A 32 13.05 -32.43 -39.35
CA THR A 32 11.73 -33.08 -39.33
C THR A 32 10.69 -32.18 -39.99
N ALA A 33 10.71 -30.90 -39.66
CA ALA A 33 9.87 -29.88 -40.28
C ALA A 33 10.17 -29.70 -41.77
N GLN A 34 11.43 -29.87 -42.21
CA GLN A 34 11.80 -29.75 -43.62
C GLN A 34 11.08 -30.78 -44.49
N ASN A 35 11.01 -32.04 -44.05
CA ASN A 35 10.31 -33.09 -44.80
C ASN A 35 8.81 -32.80 -44.95
N LEU A 36 8.18 -32.29 -43.89
CA LEU A 36 6.76 -31.91 -43.91
C LEU A 36 6.52 -30.69 -44.82
N ALA A 37 7.42 -29.71 -44.78
CA ALA A 37 7.36 -28.52 -45.61
C ALA A 37 7.55 -28.85 -47.10
N ASP A 38 8.47 -29.75 -47.45
CA ASP A 38 8.71 -30.18 -48.83
C ASP A 38 7.50 -30.93 -49.41
N LEU A 39 6.82 -31.76 -48.60
CA LEU A 39 5.57 -32.42 -48.97
C LEU A 39 4.43 -31.42 -49.20
N ALA A 40 4.27 -30.43 -48.32
CA ALA A 40 3.27 -29.38 -48.46
C ALA A 40 3.55 -28.49 -49.69
N LEU A 41 4.82 -28.16 -49.96
CA LEU A 41 5.24 -27.42 -51.15
C LEU A 41 4.90 -28.19 -52.44
N ALA A 42 5.12 -29.51 -52.46
CA ALA A 42 4.75 -30.34 -53.60
C ALA A 42 3.23 -30.33 -53.85
N GLU A 43 2.42 -30.47 -52.79
CA GLU A 43 0.94 -30.40 -52.87
C GLU A 43 0.45 -29.03 -53.37
N LEU A 44 1.03 -27.94 -52.85
CA LEU A 44 0.54 -26.58 -53.06
C LEU A 44 1.18 -25.86 -54.25
N SER A 45 2.19 -26.45 -54.89
CA SER A 45 2.91 -25.86 -56.04
C SER A 45 2.03 -25.56 -57.26
N GLY A 46 0.86 -26.20 -57.37
CA GLY A 46 -0.12 -25.97 -58.43
C GLY A 46 -1.22 -24.97 -58.10
N ASP A 47 -1.24 -24.41 -56.88
CA ASP A 47 -2.31 -23.53 -56.41
C ASP A 47 -2.04 -22.08 -56.86
N ALA A 48 -2.81 -21.58 -57.84
CA ALA A 48 -2.55 -20.28 -58.48
C ALA A 48 -2.70 -19.07 -57.52
N ASP A 49 -3.34 -19.27 -56.37
CA ASP A 49 -3.60 -18.25 -55.35
C ASP A 49 -2.48 -18.16 -54.30
N ILE A 50 -1.44 -19.01 -54.37
CA ILE A 50 -0.34 -19.10 -53.40
C ILE A 50 1.00 -18.92 -54.11
N ALA A 51 1.83 -18.01 -53.62
CA ALA A 51 3.21 -17.85 -54.08
C ALA A 51 4.17 -18.09 -52.92
N PHE A 52 5.08 -19.05 -53.02
CA PHE A 52 6.08 -19.29 -51.97
C PHE A 52 7.32 -18.42 -52.18
N LEU A 53 7.88 -17.91 -51.09
CA LEU A 53 9.21 -17.29 -51.14
C LEU A 53 10.28 -18.31 -51.51
N GLU A 54 11.32 -17.85 -52.20
CA GLU A 54 12.42 -18.72 -52.56
C GLU A 54 13.22 -19.13 -51.31
N ARG A 55 13.85 -20.31 -51.39
CA ARG A 55 14.66 -20.85 -50.29
C ARG A 55 15.76 -19.90 -49.83
N ALA A 56 16.37 -19.16 -50.77
CA ALA A 56 17.40 -18.17 -50.48
C ALA A 56 16.87 -17.00 -49.63
N GLU A 57 15.67 -16.52 -49.92
CA GLU A 57 15.01 -15.45 -49.15
C GLU A 57 14.62 -15.93 -47.76
N ILE A 58 14.10 -17.16 -47.65
CA ILE A 58 13.78 -17.81 -46.37
C ILE A 58 15.05 -17.97 -45.51
N ASP A 59 16.16 -18.40 -46.09
CA ASP A 59 17.43 -18.55 -45.39
C ASP A 59 18.00 -17.20 -44.92
N GLN A 60 17.79 -16.14 -45.70
CA GLN A 60 18.15 -14.77 -45.31
C GLN A 60 17.29 -14.29 -44.13
N ILE A 61 15.98 -14.51 -44.15
CA ILE A 61 15.07 -14.21 -43.03
C ILE A 61 15.48 -15.00 -41.78
N LYS A 62 15.81 -16.30 -41.90
CA LYS A 62 16.31 -17.11 -40.78
C LYS A 62 17.63 -16.59 -40.23
N LYS A 63 18.51 -16.07 -41.09
CA LYS A 63 19.79 -15.49 -40.69
C LYS A 63 19.59 -14.18 -39.92
N GLU A 64 18.72 -13.29 -40.40
CA GLU A 64 18.32 -12.06 -39.70
C GLU A 64 17.73 -12.37 -38.32
N LEU A 65 16.81 -13.36 -38.22
CA LEU A 65 16.23 -13.83 -36.96
C LEU A 65 17.26 -14.39 -35.97
N ARG A 66 18.33 -15.02 -36.47
CA ARG A 66 19.44 -15.50 -35.62
C ARG A 66 20.34 -14.35 -35.17
N LEU A 67 20.52 -13.33 -36.02
CA LEU A 67 21.30 -12.15 -35.70
C LEU A 67 20.56 -11.25 -34.72
N SER A 68 19.22 -11.15 -34.77
CA SER A 68 18.41 -10.40 -33.80
C SER A 68 18.43 -10.97 -32.39
N ALA A 69 18.91 -12.22 -32.21
CA ALA A 69 19.19 -12.77 -30.89
C ALA A 69 20.48 -12.20 -30.25
N LEU A 70 21.28 -11.46 -31.03
CA LEU A 70 22.40 -10.66 -30.54
C LEU A 70 21.85 -9.25 -30.28
N SER A 71 21.99 -8.76 -29.05
CA SER A 71 21.26 -7.60 -28.47
C SER A 71 21.31 -6.28 -29.26
N ASP A 72 22.24 -6.15 -30.21
CA ASP A 72 22.56 -4.89 -30.89
C ASP A 72 22.18 -4.89 -32.38
N PHE A 73 21.57 -5.98 -32.87
CA PHE A 73 21.24 -6.13 -34.28
C PHE A 73 19.80 -5.69 -34.59
N VAL A 74 19.66 -4.75 -35.54
CA VAL A 74 18.35 -4.30 -36.05
C VAL A 74 18.08 -5.04 -37.37
N PRO A 75 17.05 -5.91 -37.44
CA PRO A 75 16.77 -6.67 -38.65
C PRO A 75 16.29 -5.78 -39.79
N ASP A 76 16.62 -6.14 -41.02
CA ASP A 76 16.21 -5.38 -42.22
C ASP A 76 14.68 -5.45 -42.44
N PRO A 77 13.96 -4.32 -42.33
CA PRO A 77 12.50 -4.29 -42.47
C PRO A 77 12.01 -4.62 -43.88
N GLN A 78 12.87 -4.54 -44.91
CA GLN A 78 12.50 -4.84 -46.30
C GLN A 78 12.35 -6.34 -46.54
N LEU A 79 13.20 -7.17 -45.91
CA LEU A 79 13.13 -8.63 -45.99
C LEU A 79 11.81 -9.18 -45.41
N MET A 80 11.30 -8.55 -44.34
CA MET A 80 10.05 -8.94 -43.69
C MET A 80 8.79 -8.54 -44.50
N GLN A 81 8.90 -7.58 -45.44
CA GLN A 81 7.79 -7.10 -46.26
C GLN A 81 7.52 -7.97 -47.50
N ASN A 82 8.41 -8.93 -47.80
CA ASN A 82 8.26 -9.81 -48.95
C ASN A 82 7.22 -10.93 -48.74
N ALA A 83 6.86 -11.22 -47.48
CA ALA A 83 5.84 -12.21 -47.14
C ALA A 83 4.50 -11.53 -46.80
N HIS A 84 3.40 -12.20 -47.16
CA HIS A 84 2.06 -11.91 -46.66
C HIS A 84 1.68 -12.81 -45.46
N VAL A 85 2.16 -14.05 -45.44
CA VAL A 85 1.98 -15.02 -44.34
C VAL A 85 3.33 -15.65 -43.98
N PHE A 86 3.66 -15.70 -42.69
CA PHE A 86 4.75 -16.52 -42.17
C PHE A 86 4.18 -17.83 -41.64
N ALA A 87 4.59 -18.97 -42.19
CA ALA A 87 4.22 -20.30 -41.71
C ALA A 87 5.46 -20.99 -41.12
N VAL A 88 5.56 -21.02 -39.80
CA VAL A 88 6.71 -21.56 -39.07
C VAL A 88 6.42 -23.00 -38.66
N MET A 89 7.39 -23.89 -38.93
CA MET A 89 7.31 -25.29 -38.56
C MET A 89 8.50 -25.68 -37.70
N LEU A 90 8.23 -26.26 -36.52
CA LEU A 90 9.24 -26.80 -35.61
C LEU A 90 8.78 -28.20 -35.19
N LYS A 91 9.57 -29.22 -35.49
CA LYS A 91 9.19 -30.64 -35.38
C LYS A 91 7.89 -30.91 -36.14
N GLN A 92 6.80 -31.17 -35.43
CA GLN A 92 5.46 -31.39 -35.96
C GLN A 92 4.50 -30.25 -35.60
N ASP A 93 4.98 -29.17 -34.97
CA ASP A 93 4.13 -28.00 -34.69
C ASP A 93 4.10 -27.07 -35.90
N PHE A 94 2.91 -26.56 -36.23
CA PHE A 94 2.67 -25.62 -37.32
C PHE A 94 1.99 -24.36 -36.80
N VAL A 95 2.62 -23.21 -37.03
CA VAL A 95 2.04 -21.91 -36.65
C VAL A 95 2.14 -20.93 -37.81
N ALA A 96 1.00 -20.35 -38.20
CA ALA A 96 0.93 -19.35 -39.25
C ALA A 96 0.55 -17.97 -38.70
N PHE A 97 1.22 -16.93 -39.18
CA PHE A 97 1.03 -15.53 -38.78
C PHE A 97 0.80 -14.65 -40.00
N ASP A 98 -0.05 -13.63 -39.86
CA ASP A 98 -0.09 -12.53 -40.84
C ASP A 98 1.20 -11.70 -40.72
N ALA A 99 1.93 -11.57 -41.82
CA ALA A 99 3.24 -10.91 -41.83
C ALA A 99 3.17 -9.40 -41.54
N ARG A 100 2.03 -8.77 -41.83
CA ARG A 100 1.83 -7.34 -41.65
C ARG A 100 1.50 -6.99 -40.19
N THR A 101 0.67 -7.78 -39.55
CA THR A 101 0.11 -7.50 -38.22
C THR A 101 0.70 -8.36 -37.10
N GLY A 102 1.37 -9.46 -37.44
CA GLY A 102 1.86 -10.44 -36.47
C GLY A 102 0.76 -11.29 -35.83
N VAL A 103 -0.49 -11.15 -36.28
CA VAL A 103 -1.63 -11.92 -35.78
C VAL A 103 -1.46 -13.39 -36.10
N ARG A 104 -1.65 -14.25 -35.09
CA ARG A 104 -1.68 -15.70 -35.31
C ARG A 104 -2.98 -16.07 -36.04
N LEU A 105 -2.82 -16.74 -37.16
CA LEU A 105 -3.91 -17.17 -38.04
C LEU A 105 -4.31 -18.62 -37.71
N VAL A 106 -3.32 -19.50 -37.60
CA VAL A 106 -3.49 -20.94 -37.31
C VAL A 106 -2.36 -21.42 -36.40
N ASP A 107 -2.68 -22.31 -35.48
CA ASP A 107 -1.77 -22.88 -34.47
C ASP A 107 -2.15 -24.35 -34.20
N LEU A 108 -1.41 -25.28 -34.78
CA LEU A 108 -1.71 -26.72 -34.72
C LEU A 108 -0.50 -27.49 -34.20
N PRO A 109 -0.59 -28.13 -33.01
CA PRO A 109 0.44 -29.04 -32.55
C PRO A 109 0.35 -30.38 -33.28
N ASP A 110 1.46 -31.11 -33.35
CA ASP A 110 1.53 -32.50 -33.85
C ASP A 110 0.80 -32.73 -35.20
N ILE A 111 1.00 -31.82 -36.16
CA ILE A 111 0.35 -31.87 -37.47
C ILE A 111 0.87 -33.03 -38.32
N SER A 112 -0.02 -33.73 -39.04
CA SER A 112 0.38 -34.71 -40.05
C SER A 112 0.80 -34.03 -41.35
N ALA A 113 1.60 -34.73 -42.16
CA ALA A 113 2.07 -34.22 -43.45
C ALA A 113 0.91 -33.85 -44.39
N GLU A 114 -0.16 -34.65 -44.42
CA GLU A 114 -1.32 -34.37 -45.29
C GLU A 114 -2.18 -33.19 -44.81
N ALA A 115 -2.04 -32.77 -43.55
CA ALA A 115 -2.84 -31.70 -42.97
C ALA A 115 -2.19 -30.30 -43.10
N VAL A 116 -0.89 -30.22 -43.41
CA VAL A 116 -0.17 -28.94 -43.55
C VAL A 116 -0.75 -28.10 -44.69
N GLY A 117 -1.07 -28.72 -45.84
CA GLY A 117 -1.66 -28.03 -46.98
C GLY A 117 -3.02 -27.40 -46.64
N GLY A 118 -3.87 -28.14 -45.92
CA GLY A 118 -5.15 -27.64 -45.41
C GLY A 118 -4.97 -26.49 -44.41
N ALA A 119 -4.04 -26.63 -43.46
CA ALA A 119 -3.76 -25.60 -42.46
C ALA A 119 -3.26 -24.28 -43.09
N LEU A 120 -2.46 -24.36 -44.13
CA LEU A 120 -2.00 -23.18 -44.85
C LEU A 120 -3.14 -22.49 -45.62
N ARG A 121 -4.01 -23.25 -46.29
CA ARG A 121 -5.19 -22.69 -46.96
C ARG A 121 -6.14 -22.03 -45.95
N ASP A 122 -6.35 -22.63 -44.78
CA ASP A 122 -7.14 -22.04 -43.70
C ASP A 122 -6.50 -20.73 -43.18
N ALA A 123 -5.17 -20.69 -43.03
CA ALA A 123 -4.45 -19.47 -42.64
C ALA A 123 -4.61 -18.35 -43.68
N ILE A 124 -4.50 -18.67 -44.96
CA ILE A 124 -4.67 -17.71 -46.07
C ILE A 124 -6.10 -17.18 -46.10
N ALA A 125 -7.10 -18.06 -46.04
CA ALA A 125 -8.51 -17.67 -46.02
C ALA A 125 -8.81 -16.75 -44.83
N LYS A 126 -8.26 -17.08 -43.66
CA LYS A 126 -8.42 -16.28 -42.45
C LYS A 126 -7.73 -14.92 -42.55
N ARG A 127 -6.54 -14.83 -43.15
CA ARG A 127 -5.87 -13.56 -43.45
C ARG A 127 -6.72 -12.67 -44.35
N GLN A 128 -7.31 -13.24 -45.39
CA GLN A 128 -8.19 -12.50 -46.31
C GLN A 128 -9.42 -11.98 -45.56
N ALA A 129 -10.03 -12.79 -44.70
CA ALA A 129 -11.13 -12.37 -43.84
C ALA A 129 -10.73 -11.26 -42.85
N LEU A 130 -9.52 -11.34 -42.27
CA LEU A 130 -8.95 -10.31 -41.38
C LEU A 130 -8.79 -8.98 -42.13
N THR A 131 -8.21 -9.03 -43.33
CA THR A 131 -7.99 -7.84 -44.18
C THR A 131 -9.31 -7.20 -44.60
N ALA A 132 -10.34 -8.02 -44.82
CA ALA A 132 -11.70 -7.56 -45.14
C ALA A 132 -12.51 -7.12 -43.89
N SER A 133 -11.91 -7.11 -42.69
CA SER A 133 -12.60 -6.81 -41.42
C SER A 133 -13.84 -7.66 -41.16
N LYS A 134 -13.83 -8.93 -41.60
CA LYS A 134 -14.93 -9.90 -41.42
C LYS A 134 -14.76 -10.80 -40.20
N LEU A 135 -13.57 -10.79 -39.58
CA LEU A 135 -13.29 -11.58 -38.38
C LEU A 135 -13.68 -10.82 -37.12
N ARG A 136 -14.30 -11.53 -36.18
CA ARG A 136 -14.59 -11.02 -34.84
C ARG A 136 -13.31 -11.01 -34.01
N LYS A 137 -12.99 -9.87 -33.42
CA LYS A 137 -11.79 -9.70 -32.60
C LYS A 137 -12.09 -10.07 -31.15
N LEU A 138 -11.32 -11.00 -30.60
CA LEU A 138 -11.34 -11.36 -29.18
C LEU A 138 -10.04 -10.89 -28.54
N SER A 139 -10.13 -10.16 -27.45
CA SER A 139 -8.98 -9.84 -26.61
C SER A 139 -9.10 -10.58 -25.30
N CYS A 140 -8.17 -11.48 -25.02
CA CYS A 140 -8.16 -12.21 -23.77
C CYS A 140 -7.42 -11.42 -22.68
N MET A 141 -8.05 -11.31 -21.53
CA MET A 141 -7.40 -10.89 -20.30
C MET A 141 -6.65 -12.09 -19.70
N PRO A 142 -5.57 -11.87 -18.94
CA PRO A 142 -4.90 -12.95 -18.23
C PRO A 142 -5.87 -13.74 -17.35
N LEU A 143 -5.72 -15.06 -17.33
CA LEU A 143 -6.54 -15.91 -16.47
C LEU A 143 -6.28 -15.58 -14.99
N VAL A 144 -7.38 -15.40 -14.24
CA VAL A 144 -7.33 -15.19 -12.79
C VAL A 144 -7.47 -16.53 -12.08
N PRO A 145 -6.41 -17.06 -11.43
CA PRO A 145 -6.52 -18.22 -10.57
C PRO A 145 -7.16 -17.81 -9.23
N ALA A 146 -8.11 -18.60 -8.73
CA ALA A 146 -8.82 -18.34 -7.48
C ALA A 146 -8.84 -19.59 -6.59
N ASN A 147 -8.03 -19.58 -5.52
CA ASN A 147 -7.89 -20.63 -4.50
C ASN A 147 -7.41 -21.98 -5.07
N LEU A 148 -6.50 -21.96 -6.05
CA LEU A 148 -5.97 -23.18 -6.68
C LEU A 148 -4.76 -23.72 -5.92
N SER A 149 -4.62 -25.05 -5.85
CA SER A 149 -3.34 -25.68 -5.52
C SER A 149 -2.34 -25.54 -6.68
N GLU A 150 -1.03 -25.73 -6.44
CA GLU A 150 0.00 -25.68 -7.49
C GLU A 150 -0.34 -26.56 -8.71
N LYS A 151 -0.91 -27.75 -8.48
CA LYS A 151 -1.32 -28.66 -9.55
C LYS A 151 -2.51 -28.12 -10.35
N GLN A 152 -3.50 -27.56 -9.65
CA GLN A 152 -4.67 -26.96 -10.29
C GLN A 152 -4.31 -25.67 -11.04
N GLU A 153 -3.36 -24.88 -10.51
CA GLU A 153 -2.85 -23.71 -11.22
C GLU A 153 -2.11 -24.11 -12.49
N ALA A 154 -1.22 -25.12 -12.43
CA ALA A 154 -0.56 -25.64 -13.62
C ALA A 154 -1.58 -26.14 -14.67
N LEU A 155 -2.66 -26.80 -14.24
CA LEU A 155 -3.76 -27.19 -15.13
C LEU A 155 -4.47 -25.96 -15.71
N ALA A 156 -4.79 -24.96 -14.90
CA ALA A 156 -5.48 -23.74 -15.33
C ALA A 156 -4.66 -22.96 -16.37
N ARG A 157 -3.33 -22.87 -16.21
CA ARG A 157 -2.44 -22.21 -17.18
C ARG A 157 -2.33 -22.98 -18.50
N ARG A 158 -2.32 -24.32 -18.44
CA ARG A 158 -2.42 -25.17 -19.64
C ARG A 158 -3.77 -24.99 -20.33
N LEU A 159 -4.84 -24.95 -19.55
CA LEU A 159 -6.21 -24.74 -20.02
C LEU A 159 -6.37 -23.38 -20.73
N GLU A 160 -5.87 -22.29 -20.14
CA GLU A 160 -5.84 -20.97 -20.78
C GLU A 160 -5.17 -21.04 -22.16
N THR A 161 -3.99 -21.66 -22.24
CA THR A 161 -3.23 -21.78 -23.49
C THR A 161 -3.99 -22.58 -24.54
N THR A 162 -4.53 -23.75 -24.18
CA THR A 162 -5.28 -24.62 -25.09
C THR A 162 -6.60 -24.01 -25.53
N LEU A 163 -7.33 -23.34 -24.62
CA LEU A 163 -8.58 -22.66 -24.94
C LEU A 163 -8.35 -21.53 -25.94
N LEU A 164 -7.32 -20.69 -25.72
CA LEU A 164 -6.98 -19.58 -26.61
C LEU A 164 -6.51 -20.05 -27.98
N ARG A 165 -5.74 -21.14 -28.02
CA ARG A 165 -5.36 -21.80 -29.29
C ARG A 165 -6.59 -22.30 -30.04
N THR A 166 -7.51 -22.98 -29.35
CA THR A 166 -8.72 -23.55 -29.96
C THR A 166 -9.65 -22.44 -30.49
N LEU A 167 -9.85 -21.36 -29.73
CA LEU A 167 -10.54 -20.15 -30.19
C LEU A 167 -9.83 -19.52 -31.39
N GLY A 168 -8.50 -19.41 -31.32
CA GLY A 168 -7.64 -18.83 -32.35
C GLY A 168 -7.63 -19.61 -33.66
N ASN A 169 -8.04 -20.87 -33.69
CA ASN A 169 -8.18 -21.67 -34.91
C ASN A 169 -9.58 -21.61 -35.55
N GLN A 170 -10.59 -21.08 -34.85
CA GLN A 170 -11.93 -20.94 -35.44
C GLN A 170 -11.94 -19.94 -36.61
N LYS A 171 -12.74 -20.21 -37.63
CA LYS A 171 -12.72 -19.44 -38.90
C LYS A 171 -13.26 -18.02 -38.76
N ASP A 172 -14.11 -17.77 -37.76
CA ASP A 172 -14.82 -16.49 -37.60
C ASP A 172 -14.15 -15.52 -36.62
N PHE A 173 -13.07 -15.94 -35.94
CA PHE A 173 -12.48 -15.20 -34.84
C PHE A 173 -11.00 -14.94 -35.05
N VAL A 174 -10.53 -13.81 -34.52
CA VAL A 174 -9.11 -13.54 -34.31
C VAL A 174 -8.87 -13.31 -32.82
N VAL A 175 -7.95 -14.07 -32.23
CA VAL A 175 -7.55 -13.90 -30.84
C VAL A 175 -6.32 -13.01 -30.80
N LEU A 176 -6.43 -11.85 -30.14
CA LEU A 176 -5.36 -10.90 -29.98
C LEU A 176 -4.55 -11.29 -28.74
N GLU A 177 -3.40 -11.95 -28.95
CA GLU A 177 -2.49 -12.33 -27.87
C GLU A 177 -1.64 -11.15 -27.40
N ARG A 178 -2.26 -10.27 -26.62
CA ARG A 178 -1.68 -8.99 -26.25
C ARG A 178 -0.44 -9.07 -25.33
N ARG A 179 -0.15 -10.25 -24.76
CA ARG A 179 1.07 -10.53 -23.97
C ARG A 179 2.38 -10.28 -24.72
N HIS A 180 2.38 -10.36 -26.05
CA HIS A 180 3.58 -10.17 -26.88
C HIS A 180 3.81 -8.70 -27.32
N LEU A 181 2.91 -7.78 -26.97
CA LEU A 181 2.97 -6.37 -27.40
C LEU A 181 4.17 -5.59 -26.83
N LEU A 182 4.70 -6.01 -25.68
CA LEU A 182 5.86 -5.37 -25.07
C LEU A 182 7.10 -5.40 -25.98
N LEU A 183 7.24 -6.45 -26.80
CA LEU A 183 8.33 -6.56 -27.76
C LEU A 183 8.25 -5.45 -28.81
N LEU A 184 7.05 -5.17 -29.32
CA LEU A 184 6.80 -4.11 -30.31
C LEU A 184 6.96 -2.70 -29.72
N LEU A 185 6.58 -2.49 -28.46
CA LEU A 185 6.74 -1.21 -27.76
C LEU A 185 8.19 -0.92 -27.36
N ASN A 186 9.06 -1.93 -27.37
CA ASN A 186 10.46 -1.80 -27.02
C ASN A 186 11.36 -1.42 -28.21
N GLU A 187 10.88 -1.52 -29.44
CA GLU A 187 11.66 -1.18 -30.63
C GLU A 187 11.77 0.35 -30.85
N PRO A 188 12.98 0.89 -31.10
CA PRO A 188 13.16 2.26 -31.52
C PRO A 188 12.58 2.49 -32.92
N GLY A 189 11.73 3.52 -33.10
CA GLY A 189 11.25 3.94 -34.44
C GLY A 189 9.85 3.47 -34.85
N ALA A 190 8.96 3.17 -33.89
CA ALA A 190 7.59 2.71 -34.14
C ALA A 190 6.63 3.79 -34.73
N GLU A 191 6.91 4.30 -35.92
CA GLU A 191 5.94 5.07 -36.74
C GLU A 191 4.80 4.20 -37.31
N ARG A 192 4.75 2.90 -36.97
CA ARG A 192 3.64 1.97 -37.31
C ARG A 192 2.40 2.10 -36.40
N GLN A 193 2.33 3.15 -35.56
CA GLN A 193 1.30 3.34 -34.53
C GLN A 193 -0.14 3.23 -35.03
N ASP A 194 -0.47 3.74 -36.23
CA ASP A 194 -1.85 3.73 -36.73
C ASP A 194 -2.37 2.32 -37.04
N LEU A 195 -1.50 1.46 -37.57
CA LEU A 195 -1.86 0.12 -38.06
C LEU A 195 -2.06 -0.87 -36.89
N THR A 196 -1.20 -0.75 -35.89
CA THR A 196 -1.31 -1.44 -34.60
C THR A 196 -2.59 -0.99 -33.88
N ARG A 197 -2.81 0.33 -33.73
CA ARG A 197 -3.99 0.89 -33.05
C ARG A 197 -5.32 0.43 -33.65
N ASP A 198 -5.44 0.41 -34.98
CA ASP A 198 -6.70 0.06 -35.65
C ASP A 198 -6.97 -1.46 -35.66
N LEU A 199 -5.91 -2.27 -35.65
CA LEU A 199 -6.06 -3.72 -35.46
C LEU A 199 -6.61 -4.05 -34.06
N PHE A 200 -6.09 -3.41 -33.01
CA PHE A 200 -6.45 -3.73 -31.63
C PHE A 200 -7.80 -3.18 -31.19
N ALA A 201 -8.35 -2.19 -31.88
CA ALA A 201 -9.64 -1.59 -31.53
C ALA A 201 -10.86 -2.50 -31.74
N GLY A 202 -11.82 -2.39 -30.82
CA GLY A 202 -13.16 -2.96 -30.97
C GLY A 202 -13.21 -4.47 -30.68
N ALA A 203 -12.25 -4.98 -29.91
CA ALA A 203 -12.23 -6.39 -29.53
C ALA A 203 -13.16 -6.66 -28.36
N LEU A 204 -13.93 -7.76 -28.44
CA LEU A 204 -14.67 -8.26 -27.28
C LEU A 204 -13.68 -8.74 -26.22
N VAL A 205 -13.94 -8.39 -24.96
CA VAL A 205 -13.03 -8.69 -23.86
C VAL A 205 -13.41 -10.04 -23.25
N LEU A 206 -12.51 -11.01 -23.33
CA LEU A 206 -12.66 -12.34 -22.75
C LEU A 206 -11.95 -12.38 -21.39
N LYS A 207 -12.70 -12.55 -20.30
CA LYS A 207 -12.18 -12.69 -18.94
C LYS A 207 -12.33 -14.13 -18.45
N LEU A 208 -11.23 -14.74 -18.06
CA LEU A 208 -11.15 -16.13 -17.59
C LEU A 208 -10.89 -16.16 -16.08
N THR A 209 -11.65 -16.97 -15.34
CA THR A 209 -11.44 -17.19 -13.91
C THR A 209 -11.48 -18.67 -13.60
N ALA A 210 -10.42 -19.20 -12.99
CA ALA A 210 -10.33 -20.60 -12.60
C ALA A 210 -10.51 -20.77 -11.09
N THR A 211 -11.38 -21.68 -10.67
CA THR A 211 -11.66 -22.01 -9.27
C THR A 211 -11.47 -23.51 -9.02
N PRO A 212 -11.15 -23.94 -7.79
CA PRO A 212 -10.94 -25.36 -7.50
C PRO A 212 -12.25 -26.14 -7.68
N GLU A 213 -12.14 -27.31 -8.31
CA GLU A 213 -13.21 -28.32 -8.33
C GLU A 213 -12.62 -29.64 -7.82
N GLY A 214 -13.11 -30.13 -6.68
CA GLY A 214 -12.53 -31.32 -6.07
C GLY A 214 -11.04 -31.18 -5.73
N LYS A 215 -10.26 -32.24 -5.97
CA LYS A 215 -8.85 -32.31 -5.53
C LYS A 215 -7.85 -31.77 -6.57
N ASP A 216 -7.98 -32.21 -7.83
CA ASP A 216 -7.02 -31.90 -8.89
C ASP A 216 -7.67 -31.16 -10.08
N ASP A 217 -9.00 -31.04 -10.11
CA ASP A 217 -9.75 -30.50 -11.25
C ASP A 217 -10.02 -28.98 -11.08
N VAL A 218 -10.39 -28.33 -12.18
CA VAL A 218 -10.60 -26.88 -12.24
C VAL A 218 -11.96 -26.56 -12.84
N ARG A 219 -12.72 -25.69 -12.17
CA ARG A 219 -13.90 -25.03 -12.75
C ARG A 219 -13.46 -23.71 -13.38
N LEU A 220 -13.64 -23.58 -14.70
CA LEU A 220 -13.39 -22.35 -15.45
C LEU A 220 -14.71 -21.58 -15.64
N LYS A 221 -14.69 -20.30 -15.29
CA LYS A 221 -15.72 -19.32 -15.62
C LYS A 221 -15.20 -18.39 -16.71
N THR A 222 -15.99 -18.23 -17.75
CA THR A 222 -15.66 -17.41 -18.92
C THR A 222 -16.70 -16.31 -19.05
N HIS A 223 -16.25 -15.06 -19.09
CA HIS A 223 -17.12 -13.91 -19.31
C HIS A 223 -16.69 -13.17 -20.57
N ILE A 224 -17.65 -12.81 -21.42
CA ILE A 224 -17.43 -11.95 -22.59
C ILE A 224 -18.05 -10.60 -22.29
N PHE A 225 -17.25 -9.54 -22.33
CA PHE A 225 -17.72 -8.17 -22.19
C PHE A 225 -17.64 -7.42 -23.52
N SER A 226 -18.43 -6.34 -23.62
CA SER A 226 -18.20 -5.28 -24.61
C SER A 226 -16.77 -4.73 -24.54
N PRO A 227 -16.25 -4.09 -25.61
CA PRO A 227 -14.91 -3.52 -25.65
C PRO A 227 -14.61 -2.59 -24.46
N ASP A 228 -15.61 -1.81 -24.03
CA ASP A 228 -15.48 -0.90 -22.89
C ASP A 228 -15.47 -1.58 -21.50
N GLY A 229 -15.63 -2.91 -21.47
CA GLY A 229 -15.67 -3.73 -20.27
C GLY A 229 -16.89 -3.52 -19.38
N LYS A 230 -17.90 -2.74 -19.81
CA LYS A 230 -19.04 -2.38 -18.95
C LYS A 230 -20.21 -3.34 -19.07
N THR A 231 -20.46 -3.89 -20.25
CA THR A 231 -21.63 -4.74 -20.50
C THR A 231 -21.18 -6.19 -20.60
N LEU A 232 -21.65 -7.02 -19.66
CA LEU A 232 -21.54 -8.47 -19.78
C LEU A 232 -22.46 -8.94 -20.90
N LEU A 233 -21.89 -9.59 -21.91
CA LEU A 233 -22.60 -10.06 -23.09
C LEU A 233 -22.90 -11.56 -23.02
N SER A 234 -22.02 -12.33 -22.39
CA SER A 234 -22.12 -13.79 -22.27
C SER A 234 -21.32 -14.27 -21.06
N GLU A 235 -21.81 -15.31 -20.39
CA GLU A 235 -21.14 -16.00 -19.27
C GLU A 235 -21.34 -17.50 -19.45
N GLU A 236 -20.25 -18.26 -19.34
CA GLU A 236 -20.28 -19.72 -19.44
C GLU A 236 -19.36 -20.35 -18.38
N THR A 237 -19.74 -21.50 -17.83
CA THR A 237 -18.97 -22.21 -16.81
C THR A 237 -18.77 -23.67 -17.18
N GLY A 238 -17.52 -24.13 -17.13
CA GLY A 238 -17.14 -25.52 -17.44
C GLY A 238 -16.27 -26.13 -16.34
N VAL A 239 -16.32 -27.46 -16.21
CA VAL A 239 -15.44 -28.22 -15.32
C VAL A 239 -14.45 -29.00 -16.17
N PHE A 240 -13.17 -28.86 -15.87
CA PHE A 240 -12.06 -29.45 -16.61
C PHE A 240 -11.30 -30.44 -15.75
N GLN A 241 -11.23 -31.67 -16.23
CA GLN A 241 -10.62 -32.79 -15.52
C GLN A 241 -9.14 -32.91 -15.86
N ALA A 242 -8.29 -33.04 -14.83
CA ALA A 242 -6.83 -33.04 -14.99
C ALA A 242 -6.28 -34.21 -15.84
N LYS A 243 -7.00 -35.33 -15.87
CA LYS A 243 -6.58 -36.58 -16.53
C LYS A 243 -7.18 -36.81 -17.92
N ALA A 244 -8.14 -35.97 -18.32
CA ALA A 244 -8.79 -36.10 -19.60
C ALA A 244 -8.08 -35.27 -20.69
N ASP A 245 -8.38 -35.55 -21.95
CA ASP A 245 -7.85 -34.78 -23.08
C ASP A 245 -8.35 -33.33 -23.00
N LEU A 246 -7.43 -32.39 -22.86
CA LEU A 246 -7.74 -30.98 -22.68
C LEU A 246 -8.21 -30.33 -24.00
N ASP A 247 -7.71 -30.79 -25.15
CA ASP A 247 -8.07 -30.27 -26.46
C ASP A 247 -9.51 -30.65 -26.82
N GLU A 248 -9.93 -31.87 -26.49
CA GLU A 248 -11.32 -32.31 -26.65
C GLU A 248 -12.27 -31.58 -25.69
N GLN A 249 -11.89 -31.44 -24.41
CA GLN A 249 -12.69 -30.69 -23.44
C GLN A 249 -12.86 -29.21 -23.84
N CYS A 250 -11.81 -28.56 -24.34
CA CYS A 250 -11.90 -27.18 -24.82
C CYS A 250 -12.82 -27.07 -26.06
N ARG A 251 -12.73 -28.01 -27.01
CA ARG A 251 -13.63 -28.03 -28.18
C ARG A 251 -15.08 -28.18 -27.78
N GLN A 252 -15.39 -29.07 -26.84
CA GLN A 252 -16.74 -29.25 -26.31
C GLN A 252 -17.24 -28.01 -25.57
N PHE A 253 -16.43 -27.43 -24.69
CA PHE A 253 -16.77 -26.21 -23.96
C PHE A 253 -17.02 -25.01 -24.89
N LEU A 254 -16.18 -24.83 -25.91
CA LEU A 254 -16.36 -23.75 -26.88
C LEU A 254 -17.58 -23.94 -27.78
N SER A 255 -18.04 -25.18 -27.98
CA SER A 255 -19.27 -25.45 -28.73
C SER A 255 -20.54 -24.99 -28.00
N THR A 256 -20.48 -24.83 -26.67
CA THR A 256 -21.62 -24.37 -25.86
C THR A 256 -21.59 -22.86 -25.59
N MET A 257 -20.46 -22.19 -25.83
CA MET A 257 -20.26 -20.77 -25.50
C MET A 257 -20.98 -19.84 -26.49
N PRO A 258 -22.01 -19.08 -26.06
CA PRO A 258 -22.71 -18.17 -26.96
C PRO A 258 -21.85 -16.94 -27.27
N MET A 259 -21.61 -16.68 -28.56
CA MET A 259 -20.78 -15.59 -29.04
C MET A 259 -21.66 -14.39 -29.45
N PRO A 260 -21.59 -13.25 -28.74
CA PRO A 260 -22.43 -12.09 -28.99
C PRO A 260 -22.12 -11.40 -30.32
N ALA A 261 -23.09 -10.62 -30.82
CA ALA A 261 -22.95 -9.83 -32.05
C ALA A 261 -21.94 -8.67 -31.88
N ASP A 262 -21.46 -8.13 -33.00
CA ASP A 262 -20.50 -7.03 -33.02
C ASP A 262 -20.99 -5.84 -32.19
N SER A 263 -20.05 -5.19 -31.51
CA SER A 263 -20.30 -3.99 -30.70
C SER A 263 -19.51 -2.82 -31.27
N ALA A 264 -20.01 -1.60 -31.05
CA ALA A 264 -19.38 -0.39 -31.56
C ALA A 264 -17.97 -0.20 -30.98
N GLU A 265 -17.04 0.34 -31.78
CA GLU A 265 -15.68 0.63 -31.33
C GLU A 265 -15.69 1.69 -30.19
N ASP A 266 -15.18 1.32 -29.00
CA ASP A 266 -14.88 2.25 -27.91
C ASP A 266 -13.42 2.08 -27.47
N LYS A 267 -12.47 2.56 -28.31
CA LYS A 267 -11.03 2.44 -28.06
C LYS A 267 -10.61 2.99 -26.67
N PRO A 268 -11.08 4.18 -26.24
CA PRO A 268 -10.76 4.71 -24.91
C PRO A 268 -11.35 3.86 -23.76
N GLY A 269 -12.58 3.36 -23.94
CA GLY A 269 -13.20 2.44 -22.97
C GLY A 269 -12.40 1.14 -22.81
N GLU A 270 -11.95 0.58 -23.93
CA GLU A 270 -11.16 -0.63 -23.99
C GLU A 270 -9.78 -0.46 -23.35
N ALA A 271 -9.04 0.60 -23.72
CA ALA A 271 -7.74 0.91 -23.14
C ALA A 271 -7.83 1.09 -21.61
N ARG A 272 -8.88 1.78 -21.15
CA ARG A 272 -9.16 1.97 -19.73
C ARG A 272 -9.44 0.64 -19.02
N ASN A 273 -10.13 -0.32 -19.65
CA ASN A 273 -10.38 -1.63 -19.06
C ASN A 273 -9.07 -2.41 -18.83
N PHE A 274 -8.15 -2.36 -19.79
CA PHE A 274 -6.81 -2.94 -19.65
C PHE A 274 -5.98 -2.29 -18.54
N ILE A 275 -6.10 -0.98 -18.34
CA ILE A 275 -5.46 -0.31 -17.19
C ILE A 275 -6.05 -0.78 -15.85
N TYR A 276 -7.36 -0.99 -15.77
CA TYR A 276 -7.96 -1.53 -14.54
C TYR A 276 -7.47 -2.93 -14.24
N GLU A 277 -7.39 -3.79 -15.25
CA GLU A 277 -6.82 -5.12 -15.07
C GLU A 277 -5.36 -5.05 -14.66
N ALA A 278 -4.57 -4.23 -15.32
CA ALA A 278 -3.17 -4.09 -14.99
C ALA A 278 -2.96 -3.63 -13.53
N TRP A 279 -3.81 -2.73 -13.04
CA TRP A 279 -3.84 -2.35 -11.64
C TRP A 279 -4.35 -3.46 -10.72
N PHE A 280 -5.29 -4.29 -11.18
CA PHE A 280 -5.72 -5.51 -10.49
C PHE A 280 -4.56 -6.49 -10.37
N SER A 281 -4.02 -6.97 -11.47
CA SER A 281 -2.95 -7.96 -11.53
C SER A 281 -1.74 -7.55 -10.69
N VAL A 282 -1.28 -6.29 -10.80
CA VAL A 282 -0.14 -5.81 -10.00
C VAL A 282 -0.46 -5.74 -8.50
N SER A 283 -1.72 -5.46 -8.14
CA SER A 283 -2.12 -5.47 -6.72
C SER A 283 -2.23 -6.89 -6.13
N HIS A 284 -2.30 -7.91 -7.01
CA HIS A 284 -2.50 -9.32 -6.72
C HIS A 284 -1.21 -10.15 -6.96
N SER A 285 -0.04 -9.49 -7.04
CA SER A 285 1.29 -10.10 -7.31
C SER A 285 1.40 -10.83 -8.65
N LEU A 286 0.49 -10.56 -9.59
CA LEU A 286 0.53 -11.07 -10.96
C LEU A 286 1.30 -10.07 -11.84
N ASP A 287 2.58 -9.86 -11.52
CA ASP A 287 3.40 -8.78 -12.06
C ASP A 287 3.57 -8.85 -13.60
N GLY A 288 3.73 -10.06 -14.15
CA GLY A 288 3.83 -10.28 -15.60
C GLY A 288 2.54 -9.92 -16.34
N ASP A 289 1.42 -10.40 -15.81
CA ASP A 289 0.07 -10.15 -16.34
C ASP A 289 -0.28 -8.65 -16.29
N ALA A 290 0.19 -7.95 -15.25
CA ALA A 290 0.00 -6.53 -15.09
C ALA A 290 0.68 -5.70 -16.17
N VAL A 291 1.97 -5.94 -16.40
CA VAL A 291 2.76 -5.18 -17.38
C VAL A 291 2.26 -5.46 -18.79
N ALA A 292 1.89 -6.71 -19.10
CA ALA A 292 1.26 -7.07 -20.36
C ALA A 292 -0.10 -6.36 -20.57
N SER A 293 -0.96 -6.32 -19.55
CA SER A 293 -2.25 -5.62 -19.62
C SER A 293 -2.06 -4.12 -19.82
N ALA A 294 -1.11 -3.49 -19.12
CA ALA A 294 -0.84 -2.07 -19.29
C ALA A 294 -0.24 -1.74 -20.67
N ALA A 295 0.60 -2.63 -21.20
CA ALA A 295 1.14 -2.51 -22.55
C ALA A 295 0.02 -2.57 -23.60
N SER A 296 -0.95 -3.45 -23.39
CA SER A 296 -2.16 -3.56 -24.21
C SER A 296 -2.93 -2.25 -24.25
N ALA A 297 -3.12 -1.60 -23.08
CA ALA A 297 -3.76 -0.29 -23.02
C ALA A 297 -2.98 0.77 -23.80
N SER A 298 -1.65 0.80 -23.66
CA SER A 298 -0.81 1.77 -24.37
C SER A 298 -0.78 1.58 -25.88
N ALA A 299 -0.97 0.35 -26.37
CA ALA A 299 -1.08 0.05 -27.78
C ALA A 299 -2.41 0.54 -28.39
N LEU A 300 -3.48 0.58 -27.59
CA LEU A 300 -4.77 1.14 -27.99
C LEU A 300 -4.79 2.68 -27.92
N ASP A 301 -4.15 3.23 -26.90
CA ASP A 301 -4.11 4.65 -26.62
C ASP A 301 -2.77 5.04 -25.99
N ALA A 302 -1.97 5.81 -26.75
CA ALA A 302 -0.66 6.25 -26.32
C ALA A 302 -0.69 7.13 -25.05
N GLU A 303 -1.82 7.74 -24.70
CA GLU A 303 -1.95 8.46 -23.43
C GLU A 303 -1.78 7.53 -22.21
N GLN A 304 -2.07 6.23 -22.37
CA GLN A 304 -1.95 5.23 -21.31
C GLN A 304 -0.50 4.79 -21.03
N GLU A 305 0.48 5.23 -21.83
CA GLU A 305 1.91 4.98 -21.56
C GLU A 305 2.34 5.52 -20.18
N LYS A 306 1.68 6.59 -19.69
CA LYS A 306 1.91 7.12 -18.35
C LYS A 306 1.47 6.16 -17.25
N GLU A 307 0.37 5.44 -17.45
CA GLU A 307 -0.10 4.41 -16.52
C GLU A 307 0.77 3.14 -16.60
N LEU A 308 1.19 2.75 -17.81
CA LEU A 308 2.19 1.68 -18.00
C LEU A 308 3.49 1.97 -17.22
N CYS A 309 3.99 3.20 -17.25
CA CYS A 309 5.14 3.61 -16.45
C CYS A 309 4.93 3.34 -14.94
N ARG A 310 3.75 3.70 -14.42
CA ARG A 310 3.40 3.51 -12.99
C ARG A 310 3.25 2.04 -12.61
N ILE A 311 2.65 1.24 -13.49
CA ILE A 311 2.42 -0.20 -13.30
C ILE A 311 3.75 -0.95 -13.37
N ALA A 312 4.57 -0.71 -14.39
CA ALA A 312 5.89 -1.31 -14.52
C ALA A 312 6.79 -1.00 -13.31
N ALA A 313 6.80 0.24 -12.82
CA ALA A 313 7.52 0.58 -11.59
C ALA A 313 6.99 -0.16 -10.35
N THR A 314 5.67 -0.35 -10.25
CA THR A 314 5.07 -1.10 -9.13
C THR A 314 5.46 -2.58 -9.20
N ALA A 315 5.30 -3.21 -10.37
CA ALA A 315 5.64 -4.61 -10.61
C ALA A 315 7.11 -4.87 -10.30
N ALA A 316 8.01 -4.00 -10.77
CA ALA A 316 9.42 -4.08 -10.48
C ALA A 316 9.68 -4.10 -8.96
N ARG A 317 9.07 -3.17 -8.21
CA ARG A 317 9.19 -3.10 -6.74
C ARG A 317 8.70 -4.37 -6.04
N GLN A 318 7.61 -4.99 -6.52
CA GLN A 318 7.06 -6.21 -5.92
C GLN A 318 7.96 -7.41 -6.15
N LEU A 319 8.48 -7.56 -7.37
CA LEU A 319 9.52 -8.55 -7.68
C LEU A 319 10.72 -8.33 -6.75
N TRP A 320 11.22 -7.10 -6.59
CA TRP A 320 12.26 -6.75 -5.60
C TRP A 320 11.87 -6.97 -4.14
N LYS A 321 10.69 -7.47 -3.80
CA LYS A 321 10.29 -7.87 -2.43
C LYS A 321 10.01 -9.37 -2.25
N GLN A 322 10.01 -10.20 -3.30
CA GLN A 322 9.83 -11.65 -3.19
C GLN A 322 11.16 -12.35 -2.81
N TRP A 323 11.43 -12.50 -1.51
CA TRP A 323 12.68 -13.08 -0.98
C TRP A 323 12.77 -14.62 -1.10
N GLU A 324 11.68 -15.28 -1.45
CA GLU A 324 11.58 -16.74 -1.55
C GLU A 324 12.09 -17.29 -2.90
N LYS A 325 12.20 -16.44 -3.92
CA LYS A 325 12.74 -16.81 -5.24
C LYS A 325 14.26 -16.61 -5.32
N PRO A 326 14.97 -17.39 -6.15
CA PRO A 326 16.38 -17.16 -6.45
C PRO A 326 16.65 -15.71 -6.87
N ALA A 327 17.78 -15.17 -6.40
CA ALA A 327 18.10 -13.74 -6.54
C ALA A 327 18.28 -13.32 -8.01
N ASP A 328 18.92 -14.16 -8.80
CA ASP A 328 19.17 -14.01 -10.24
C ASP A 328 17.88 -13.92 -11.06
N GLU A 329 16.93 -14.85 -10.87
CA GLU A 329 15.66 -14.86 -11.60
C GLU A 329 14.79 -13.63 -11.27
N ARG A 330 14.77 -13.24 -9.99
CA ARG A 330 14.03 -12.07 -9.50
C ARG A 330 14.56 -10.77 -10.09
N TYR A 331 15.88 -10.59 -10.08
CA TYR A 331 16.47 -9.29 -10.39
C TYR A 331 16.47 -8.95 -11.88
N ALA A 332 16.60 -9.95 -12.77
CA ALA A 332 16.53 -9.72 -14.21
C ALA A 332 15.16 -9.17 -14.65
N VAL A 333 14.06 -9.83 -14.22
CA VAL A 333 12.70 -9.39 -14.56
C VAL A 333 12.36 -8.05 -13.90
N ALA A 334 12.80 -7.85 -12.66
CA ALA A 334 12.62 -6.57 -11.97
C ALA A 334 13.39 -5.44 -12.68
N ALA A 335 14.64 -5.67 -13.09
CA ALA A 335 15.44 -4.71 -13.84
C ALA A 335 14.78 -4.34 -15.18
N ALA A 336 14.28 -5.32 -15.94
CA ALA A 336 13.56 -5.08 -17.19
C ALA A 336 12.32 -4.19 -16.99
N ASN A 337 11.51 -4.46 -15.96
CA ASN A 337 10.34 -3.64 -15.64
C ASN A 337 10.72 -2.22 -15.20
N LEU A 338 11.82 -2.07 -14.45
CA LEU A 338 12.32 -0.76 -14.05
C LEU A 338 12.89 0.03 -15.24
N LYS A 339 13.58 -0.63 -16.16
CA LYS A 339 14.09 -0.04 -17.40
C LYS A 339 12.96 0.50 -18.26
N LEU A 340 11.89 -0.28 -18.43
CA LEU A 340 10.69 0.16 -19.13
C LEU A 340 10.08 1.40 -18.45
N ALA A 341 9.95 1.38 -17.13
CA ALA A 341 9.41 2.52 -16.38
C ALA A 341 10.28 3.77 -16.52
N ALA A 342 11.61 3.64 -16.41
CA ALA A 342 12.56 4.74 -16.57
C ALA A 342 12.50 5.35 -17.98
N ARG A 343 12.48 4.51 -19.02
CA ARG A 343 12.35 4.94 -20.42
C ARG A 343 11.06 5.72 -20.67
N LEU A 344 9.92 5.23 -20.17
CA LEU A 344 8.63 5.90 -20.32
C LEU A 344 8.57 7.22 -19.51
N ALA A 345 9.17 7.25 -18.32
CA ALA A 345 9.30 8.46 -17.53
C ALA A 345 10.10 9.54 -18.28
N ALA A 346 11.21 9.16 -18.91
CA ALA A 346 12.02 10.03 -19.74
C ALA A 346 11.24 10.54 -20.96
N LYS A 347 10.62 9.64 -21.73
CA LYS A 347 9.81 9.96 -22.92
C LYS A 347 8.73 11.01 -22.65
N HIS A 348 8.02 10.87 -21.53
CA HIS A 348 6.90 11.75 -21.17
C HIS A 348 7.30 12.92 -20.26
N CYS A 349 8.57 13.03 -19.88
CA CYS A 349 9.05 14.01 -18.91
C CYS A 349 8.20 14.01 -17.61
N ILE A 350 7.90 12.82 -17.09
CA ILE A 350 7.14 12.63 -15.84
C ILE A 350 7.98 11.90 -14.81
N PHE A 351 7.64 12.07 -13.53
CA PHE A 351 8.25 11.30 -12.45
C PHE A 351 7.19 10.77 -11.50
N PRO A 352 6.58 9.61 -11.79
CA PRO A 352 5.54 9.06 -10.95
C PRO A 352 6.10 8.65 -9.59
N HIS A 353 5.22 8.70 -8.60
CA HIS A 353 5.55 8.32 -7.23
C HIS A 353 5.98 6.85 -7.13
N GLU A 354 5.38 5.99 -7.96
CA GLU A 354 5.70 4.58 -8.10
C GLU A 354 7.16 4.33 -8.46
N LEU A 355 7.70 5.10 -9.42
CA LEU A 355 9.10 4.99 -9.84
C LEU A 355 10.05 5.38 -8.70
N GLN A 356 9.75 6.47 -8.00
CA GLN A 356 10.49 6.85 -6.78
C GLN A 356 10.54 5.70 -5.76
N PHE A 357 9.41 5.00 -5.58
CA PHE A 357 9.31 3.88 -4.65
C PHE A 357 10.01 2.62 -5.15
N ALA A 358 9.99 2.35 -6.45
CA ALA A 358 10.69 1.22 -7.05
C ALA A 358 12.21 1.32 -6.85
N ILE A 359 12.75 2.53 -6.96
CA ILE A 359 14.16 2.81 -6.65
C ILE A 359 14.39 2.67 -5.14
N GLY A 360 13.79 3.56 -4.34
CA GLY A 360 14.10 3.66 -2.91
C GLY A 360 13.71 2.45 -2.05
N HIS A 361 12.82 1.58 -2.55
CA HIS A 361 12.42 0.34 -1.88
C HIS A 361 12.67 -0.93 -2.70
N GLY A 362 13.52 -0.85 -3.73
CA GLY A 362 13.88 -1.96 -4.60
C GLY A 362 15.33 -1.85 -5.03
N ALA A 363 15.58 -1.33 -6.24
CA ALA A 363 16.91 -1.31 -6.88
C ALA A 363 18.03 -0.63 -6.05
N ALA A 364 17.69 0.33 -5.18
CA ALA A 364 18.65 1.02 -4.32
C ALA A 364 18.96 0.31 -2.99
N LEU A 365 18.19 -0.72 -2.61
CA LEU A 365 18.29 -1.38 -1.30
C LEU A 365 19.36 -2.47 -1.15
N PRO A 366 19.79 -3.22 -2.19
CA PRO A 366 20.83 -4.22 -2.03
C PRO A 366 22.07 -3.61 -1.36
N SER A 367 22.65 -4.33 -0.39
CA SER A 367 23.93 -3.91 0.18
C SER A 367 25.01 -3.96 -0.90
N GLN A 368 26.10 -3.22 -0.71
CA GLN A 368 27.22 -3.23 -1.65
C GLN A 368 27.73 -4.67 -1.93
N LYS A 369 27.80 -5.49 -0.88
CA LYS A 369 28.19 -6.91 -0.99
C LYS A 369 27.18 -7.73 -1.82
N ALA A 370 25.88 -7.53 -1.62
CA ALA A 370 24.84 -8.25 -2.36
C ALA A 370 24.81 -7.82 -3.84
N PHE A 371 25.00 -6.53 -4.12
CA PHE A 371 25.10 -6.02 -5.48
C PHE A 371 26.32 -6.57 -6.23
N ALA A 372 27.47 -6.67 -5.57
CA ALA A 372 28.69 -7.23 -6.15
C ALA A 372 28.59 -8.73 -6.50
N GLN A 373 27.60 -9.45 -5.96
CA GLN A 373 27.33 -10.85 -6.28
C GLN A 373 26.45 -11.04 -7.53
N LEU A 374 25.89 -9.95 -8.08
CA LEU A 374 25.07 -10.01 -9.29
C LEU A 374 25.93 -10.26 -10.54
N PRO A 375 25.36 -10.85 -11.60
CA PRO A 375 25.99 -10.89 -12.92
C PRO A 375 26.45 -9.49 -13.39
N ALA A 376 27.61 -9.40 -14.05
CA ALA A 376 28.24 -8.12 -14.40
C ALA A 376 27.41 -7.29 -15.39
N ASP A 377 26.74 -7.95 -16.32
CA ASP A 377 25.74 -7.40 -17.25
C ASP A 377 24.57 -6.76 -16.49
N LEU A 378 24.03 -7.46 -15.49
CA LEU A 378 22.93 -6.94 -14.67
C LEU A 378 23.38 -5.77 -13.78
N GLN A 379 24.61 -5.79 -13.27
CA GLN A 379 25.17 -4.64 -12.53
C GLN A 379 25.26 -3.40 -13.42
N GLN A 380 25.76 -3.56 -14.65
CA GLN A 380 25.88 -2.47 -15.61
C GLN A 380 24.49 -1.93 -16.00
N GLU A 381 23.54 -2.81 -16.32
CA GLU A 381 22.18 -2.41 -16.65
C GLU A 381 21.51 -1.64 -15.52
N LEU A 382 21.65 -2.08 -14.26
CA LEU A 382 21.10 -1.35 -13.11
C LEU A 382 21.73 0.05 -12.96
N ARG A 383 23.04 0.19 -13.19
CA ARG A 383 23.72 1.51 -13.15
C ARG A 383 23.15 2.45 -14.22
N GLU A 384 22.97 1.97 -15.44
CA GLU A 384 22.39 2.75 -16.55
C GLU A 384 20.95 3.17 -16.27
N ILE A 385 20.13 2.27 -15.72
CA ILE A 385 18.75 2.56 -15.33
C ILE A 385 18.71 3.65 -14.25
N ILE A 386 19.58 3.57 -13.23
CA ILE A 386 19.64 4.57 -12.16
C ILE A 386 20.07 5.93 -12.71
N GLU A 387 21.12 5.99 -13.54
CA GLU A 387 21.60 7.24 -14.12
C GLU A 387 20.50 7.90 -14.99
N SER A 388 19.88 7.14 -15.90
CA SER A 388 18.76 7.62 -16.72
C SER A 388 17.58 8.13 -15.89
N THR A 389 17.30 7.47 -14.77
CA THR A 389 16.21 7.89 -13.87
C THR A 389 16.56 9.18 -13.11
N ILE A 390 17.81 9.34 -12.69
CA ILE A 390 18.29 10.58 -12.04
C ILE A 390 18.27 11.74 -13.04
N GLU A 391 18.70 11.54 -14.28
CA GLU A 391 18.62 12.55 -15.35
C GLU A 391 17.19 12.99 -15.61
N THR A 392 16.26 12.03 -15.77
CA THR A 392 14.82 12.31 -15.87
C THR A 392 14.33 13.09 -14.65
N ARG A 393 14.81 12.75 -13.45
CA ARG A 393 14.45 13.46 -12.23
C ARG A 393 14.93 14.91 -12.25
N LEU A 394 16.15 15.17 -12.70
CA LEU A 394 16.71 16.52 -12.80
C LEU A 394 15.87 17.39 -13.75
N VAL A 395 15.47 16.84 -14.91
CA VAL A 395 14.59 17.53 -15.87
C VAL A 395 13.23 17.86 -15.23
N THR A 396 12.59 16.89 -14.58
CA THR A 396 11.28 17.13 -13.91
C THR A 396 11.35 18.08 -12.72
N LEU A 397 12.56 18.40 -12.22
CA LEU A 397 12.80 19.36 -11.14
C LEU A 397 13.39 20.69 -11.65
N ALA A 398 13.43 20.94 -12.96
CA ALA A 398 13.97 22.16 -13.54
C ALA A 398 13.23 23.41 -13.02
N GLU A 399 11.91 23.35 -12.87
CA GLU A 399 11.13 24.48 -12.32
C GLU A 399 11.48 24.77 -10.86
N CYS A 400 11.70 23.74 -10.04
CA CYS A 400 12.16 23.94 -8.66
C CYS A 400 13.55 24.58 -8.62
N GLN A 401 14.45 24.20 -9.54
CA GLN A 401 15.77 24.84 -9.65
C GLN A 401 15.64 26.30 -10.07
N ARG A 402 14.86 26.58 -11.12
CA ARG A 402 14.61 27.95 -11.58
C ARG A 402 14.09 28.82 -10.45
N LEU A 403 13.09 28.34 -9.69
CA LEU A 403 12.53 29.06 -8.53
C LEU A 403 13.56 29.23 -7.40
N ALA A 404 14.42 28.24 -7.16
CA ALA A 404 15.47 28.29 -6.15
C ALA A 404 16.62 29.25 -6.49
N GLU A 405 16.79 29.58 -7.77
CA GLU A 405 17.81 30.50 -8.29
C GLU A 405 17.27 31.92 -8.53
N LEU A 406 15.96 32.15 -8.34
CA LEU A 406 15.39 33.49 -8.51
C LEU A 406 15.94 34.47 -7.46
N PRO A 407 16.41 35.66 -7.87
CA PRO A 407 16.81 36.69 -6.93
C PRO A 407 15.59 37.20 -6.15
N GLY A 408 15.73 37.29 -4.83
CA GLY A 408 14.71 37.84 -3.94
C GLY A 408 15.20 39.09 -3.23
N GLU A 409 14.61 40.25 -3.55
CA GLU A 409 14.94 41.51 -2.88
C GLU A 409 14.29 41.60 -1.50
N LYS A 410 13.15 40.92 -1.31
CA LYS A 410 12.39 40.91 -0.05
C LYS A 410 12.55 39.57 0.65
N TRP A 411 12.63 39.61 1.98
CA TRP A 411 12.77 38.40 2.80
C TRP A 411 11.77 37.26 2.48
N PRO A 412 10.47 37.49 2.19
CA PRO A 412 9.58 36.38 1.87
C PRO A 412 9.94 35.69 0.56
N GLU A 413 10.45 36.45 -0.42
CA GLU A 413 10.86 35.93 -1.73
C GLU A 413 12.07 35.01 -1.60
N ARG A 414 13.02 35.39 -0.74
CA ARG A 414 14.18 34.55 -0.39
C ARG A 414 13.76 33.25 0.31
N LEU A 415 12.75 33.30 1.18
CA LEU A 415 12.20 32.08 1.80
C LEU A 415 11.52 31.13 0.80
N PHE A 416 10.88 31.65 -0.25
CA PHE A 416 10.29 30.79 -1.29
C PHE A 416 11.34 30.15 -2.19
N ALA A 417 12.45 30.84 -2.46
CA ALA A 417 13.61 30.24 -3.14
C ALA A 417 14.20 29.10 -2.30
N LEU A 418 14.35 29.30 -0.98
CA LEU A 418 14.79 28.26 -0.06
C LEU A 418 13.83 27.06 -0.02
N GLU A 419 12.51 27.29 -0.06
CA GLU A 419 11.50 26.23 -0.17
C GLU A 419 11.60 25.44 -1.47
N ALA A 420 11.83 26.11 -2.60
CA ALA A 420 12.00 25.44 -3.88
C ALA A 420 13.26 24.57 -3.91
N ARG A 421 14.34 25.04 -3.28
CA ARG A 421 15.57 24.28 -3.09
C ARG A 421 15.37 23.06 -2.21
N LEU A 422 14.63 23.23 -1.10
CA LEU A 422 14.25 22.15 -0.22
C LEU A 422 13.47 21.06 -0.97
N GLU A 423 12.45 21.43 -1.75
CA GLU A 423 11.69 20.46 -2.54
C GLU A 423 12.62 19.72 -3.51
N ARG A 424 13.47 20.45 -4.26
CA ARG A 424 14.44 19.84 -5.18
C ARG A 424 15.34 18.83 -4.45
N LEU A 425 15.91 19.22 -3.32
CA LEU A 425 16.80 18.39 -2.51
C LEU A 425 16.12 17.11 -2.01
N VAL A 426 14.93 17.22 -1.41
CA VAL A 426 14.13 16.06 -0.96
C VAL A 426 13.81 15.12 -2.12
N LYS A 427 13.52 15.67 -3.30
CA LYS A 427 13.17 14.90 -4.48
C LYS A 427 14.35 14.21 -5.16
N LEU A 428 15.55 14.77 -5.05
CA LEU A 428 16.79 14.14 -5.51
C LEU A 428 17.29 13.08 -4.52
N ALA A 429 17.28 13.39 -3.23
CA ALA A 429 17.68 12.45 -2.17
C ALA A 429 16.91 11.12 -2.26
N ALA A 430 15.60 11.19 -2.58
CA ALA A 430 14.76 10.00 -2.69
C ALA A 430 15.11 9.03 -3.84
N VAL A 431 15.94 9.44 -4.79
CA VAL A 431 16.35 8.62 -5.94
C VAL A 431 17.86 8.38 -6.02
N ALA A 432 18.66 9.21 -5.34
CA ALA A 432 20.12 9.14 -5.35
C ALA A 432 20.73 8.48 -4.10
N GLU A 433 19.91 8.10 -3.10
CA GLU A 433 20.34 7.27 -1.97
C GLU A 433 20.43 5.79 -2.40
N ILE A 434 21.55 5.42 -3.01
CA ILE A 434 21.83 4.07 -3.52
C ILE A 434 22.77 3.34 -2.56
N GLN A 435 22.30 2.29 -1.87
CA GLN A 435 23.08 1.63 -0.82
C GLN A 435 24.39 1.04 -1.35
N TRP A 436 24.40 0.50 -2.57
CA TRP A 436 25.60 -0.10 -3.14
C TRP A 436 26.58 0.91 -3.77
N ASP A 437 26.22 2.20 -3.87
CA ASP A 437 27.07 3.27 -4.42
C ASP A 437 26.63 4.66 -3.94
N TYR A 438 27.26 5.17 -2.88
CA TYR A 438 26.99 6.52 -2.37
C TYR A 438 27.61 7.63 -3.23
N GLY A 439 28.32 7.28 -4.32
CA GLY A 439 28.82 8.27 -5.29
C GLY A 439 27.69 9.07 -5.94
N TYR A 440 26.53 8.47 -6.16
CA TYR A 440 25.34 9.18 -6.66
C TYR A 440 24.89 10.29 -5.69
N TRP A 441 24.94 10.03 -4.38
CA TRP A 441 24.63 11.03 -3.37
C TRP A 441 25.64 12.19 -3.40
N ASP A 442 26.94 11.89 -3.46
CA ASP A 442 27.98 12.92 -3.52
C ASP A 442 27.87 13.79 -4.78
N ARG A 443 27.53 13.19 -5.92
CA ARG A 443 27.40 13.89 -7.21
C ARG A 443 26.15 14.76 -7.28
N TYR A 444 24.99 14.25 -6.83
CA TYR A 444 23.69 14.88 -7.12
C TYR A 444 23.02 15.55 -5.90
N VAL A 445 23.28 15.07 -4.68
CA VAL A 445 22.57 15.54 -3.47
C VAL A 445 23.45 16.45 -2.63
N TYR A 446 24.71 16.08 -2.40
CA TYR A 446 25.64 16.84 -1.56
C TYR A 446 25.80 18.32 -1.98
N PRO A 447 25.93 18.68 -3.27
CA PRO A 447 26.09 20.08 -3.68
C PRO A 447 24.84 20.91 -3.36
N GLU A 448 23.65 20.37 -3.57
CA GLU A 448 22.39 21.05 -3.28
C GLU A 448 22.13 21.16 -1.77
N LEU A 449 22.54 20.13 -1.00
CA LEU A 449 22.52 20.15 0.46
C LEU A 449 23.43 21.25 1.02
N ALA A 450 24.67 21.34 0.53
CA ALA A 450 25.63 22.36 0.98
C ALA A 450 25.11 23.77 0.73
N LYS A 451 24.57 24.03 -0.47
CA LYS A 451 23.97 25.35 -0.77
C LYS A 451 22.73 25.62 0.08
N TYR A 452 21.84 24.64 0.27
CA TYR A 452 20.67 24.80 1.12
C TYR A 452 21.05 25.19 2.55
N ILE A 453 22.05 24.52 3.14
CA ILE A 453 22.52 24.84 4.50
C ILE A 453 23.07 26.26 4.56
N ALA A 454 23.91 26.65 3.61
CA ALA A 454 24.47 28.01 3.54
C ALA A 454 23.36 29.07 3.46
N GLU A 455 22.38 28.89 2.57
CA GLU A 455 21.25 29.81 2.39
C GLU A 455 20.31 29.83 3.60
N ALA A 456 20.04 28.67 4.21
CA ALA A 456 19.21 28.58 5.41
C ALA A 456 19.87 29.26 6.62
N GLU A 457 21.19 29.15 6.75
CA GLU A 457 21.95 29.84 7.80
C GLU A 457 22.02 31.34 7.58
N GLU A 458 22.15 31.78 6.33
CA GLU A 458 22.08 33.20 5.99
C GLU A 458 20.69 33.79 6.31
N LEU A 459 19.63 33.02 6.04
CA LEU A 459 18.23 33.40 6.25
C LEU A 459 17.68 33.09 7.64
N LEU A 460 18.53 32.69 8.58
CA LEU A 460 18.10 32.27 9.91
C LEU A 460 17.26 33.32 10.65
N PRO A 461 17.59 34.63 10.63
CA PRO A 461 16.74 35.66 11.22
C PRO A 461 15.35 35.77 10.56
N GLU A 462 15.29 35.69 9.23
CA GLU A 462 14.06 35.70 8.44
C GLU A 462 13.18 34.49 8.72
N LEU A 463 13.81 33.31 8.89
CA LEU A 463 13.13 32.06 9.24
C LEU A 463 12.49 32.15 10.63
N GLN A 464 13.25 32.63 11.62
CA GLN A 464 12.74 32.86 12.98
C GLN A 464 11.61 33.89 12.98
N LYS A 465 11.78 35.00 12.25
CA LYS A 465 10.74 36.01 12.07
C LYS A 465 9.48 35.39 11.47
N TYR A 466 9.60 34.62 10.39
CA TYR A 466 8.46 33.95 9.77
C TYR A 466 7.76 33.00 10.74
N ASP A 467 8.51 32.21 11.50
CA ASP A 467 7.95 31.24 12.45
C ASP A 467 7.10 31.89 13.55
N THR A 468 7.48 33.10 14.00
CA THR A 468 6.71 33.84 15.01
C THR A 468 5.39 34.42 14.51
N LEU A 469 5.17 34.48 13.18
CA LEU A 469 3.95 35.07 12.61
C LEU A 469 2.69 34.22 12.90
N PRO A 470 1.53 34.85 13.16
CA PRO A 470 0.25 34.17 13.21
C PRO A 470 -0.06 33.43 11.90
N PHE A 471 -0.78 32.31 11.99
CA PHE A 471 -1.14 31.48 10.82
C PHE A 471 -1.84 32.28 9.71
N GLY A 472 -2.75 33.19 10.08
CA GLY A 472 -3.44 34.07 9.12
C GLY A 472 -2.52 34.99 8.33
N GLU A 473 -1.40 35.44 8.92
CA GLU A 473 -0.40 36.26 8.22
C GLU A 473 0.49 35.43 7.32
N LYS A 474 0.92 34.25 7.80
CA LYS A 474 1.63 33.25 6.97
C LYS A 474 0.82 32.92 5.70
N MET A 475 -0.47 32.67 5.85
CA MET A 475 -1.40 32.45 4.73
C MET A 475 -1.45 33.63 3.75
N LYS A 476 -1.51 34.88 4.24
CA LYS A 476 -1.52 36.08 3.38
C LYS A 476 -0.22 36.21 2.58
N ILE A 477 0.92 35.98 3.21
CA ILE A 477 2.24 35.98 2.57
C ILE A 477 2.30 34.92 1.47
N CYS A 478 1.89 33.68 1.77
CA CYS A 478 1.88 32.58 0.81
C CYS A 478 0.90 32.81 -0.36
N ARG A 479 -0.31 33.33 -0.11
CA ARG A 479 -1.29 33.64 -1.18
C ARG A 479 -0.74 34.68 -2.16
N ARG A 480 -0.10 35.74 -1.66
CA ARG A 480 0.52 36.77 -2.52
C ARG A 480 1.63 36.20 -3.39
N ALA A 481 2.40 35.24 -2.88
CA ALA A 481 3.47 34.59 -3.62
C ALA A 481 2.97 33.63 -4.70
N GLN A 482 1.88 32.90 -4.43
CA GLN A 482 1.19 32.06 -5.42
C GLN A 482 0.68 32.90 -6.60
N ILE A 483 0.06 34.05 -6.35
CA ILE A 483 -0.39 34.98 -7.41
C ILE A 483 0.78 35.44 -8.29
N ARG A 484 2.00 35.50 -7.75
CA ARG A 484 3.21 35.93 -8.45
C ARG A 484 4.02 34.77 -9.06
N ASN A 485 3.52 33.54 -9.03
CA ASN A 485 4.24 32.34 -9.47
C ASN A 485 5.65 32.18 -8.87
N ARG A 486 5.83 32.63 -7.62
CA ARG A 486 7.14 32.57 -6.92
C ARG A 486 7.29 31.35 -5.99
N ARG A 487 6.33 30.43 -5.98
CA ARG A 487 6.26 29.34 -4.99
C ARG A 487 5.91 28.00 -5.64
N VAL A 488 6.43 26.91 -5.09
CA VAL A 488 6.09 25.54 -5.49
C VAL A 488 4.62 25.21 -5.14
N PRO A 489 3.82 24.63 -6.06
CA PRO A 489 2.39 24.36 -5.85
C PRO A 489 2.05 23.35 -4.72
N ARG A 490 3.03 22.54 -4.29
CA ARG A 490 2.80 21.37 -3.43
C ARG A 490 2.51 21.72 -1.97
N PHE A 491 3.06 22.82 -1.45
CA PHE A 491 2.85 23.23 -0.06
C PHE A 491 1.57 24.06 0.06
N ARG A 492 0.43 23.39 0.15
CA ARG A 492 -0.90 24.03 0.20
C ARG A 492 -1.23 24.49 1.62
N GLN A 493 -0.65 25.62 2.06
CA GLN A 493 -1.24 26.64 2.95
C GLN A 493 -0.17 27.57 3.56
N HIS A 494 1.00 27.05 3.95
CA HIS A 494 2.10 27.85 4.52
C HIS A 494 3.46 27.18 4.25
N LEU A 495 4.58 27.91 4.40
CA LEU A 495 5.94 27.36 4.33
C LEU A 495 6.16 26.35 5.48
N GLU A 496 6.54 25.12 5.15
CA GLU A 496 6.94 24.06 6.10
C GLU A 496 8.41 23.70 5.90
N LEU A 497 9.30 24.64 6.21
CA LEU A 497 10.76 24.45 6.10
C LEU A 497 11.33 23.50 7.19
N THR A 498 10.47 23.06 8.12
CA THR A 498 10.77 22.13 9.21
C THR A 498 10.73 20.65 8.79
N ILE A 499 10.19 20.33 7.60
CA ILE A 499 10.08 18.95 7.08
C ILE A 499 11.44 18.37 6.66
N PHE A 500 12.42 19.23 6.43
CA PHE A 500 13.75 18.84 5.95
C PHE A 500 14.46 17.78 6.80
N HIS A 501 14.23 17.79 8.12
CA HIS A 501 14.97 16.95 9.07
C HIS A 501 14.45 15.50 9.19
N GLN A 502 13.21 15.24 8.76
CA GLN A 502 12.64 13.89 8.76
C GLN A 502 13.02 13.11 7.49
N GLU A 503 13.17 13.78 6.35
CA GLU A 503 13.50 13.11 5.08
C GLU A 503 15.00 12.82 4.93
N LEU A 504 15.89 13.67 5.48
CA LEU A 504 17.31 13.34 5.64
C LEU A 504 17.55 12.15 6.61
N ALA A 505 16.53 11.70 7.33
CA ALA A 505 16.65 10.59 8.27
C ALA A 505 16.78 9.21 7.61
N ARG A 506 16.64 9.09 6.29
CA ARG A 506 16.82 7.80 5.61
C ARG A 506 18.28 7.33 5.58
N PHE A 507 19.22 8.28 5.63
CA PHE A 507 20.66 8.04 5.81
C PHE A 507 21.04 7.29 7.12
N PHE A 508 20.10 7.07 8.06
CA PHE A 508 20.35 6.28 9.29
C PHE A 508 20.41 4.76 9.08
N ARG A 509 20.15 4.27 7.86
CA ARG A 509 20.39 2.87 7.49
C ARG A 509 21.84 2.57 7.11
N PHE A 510 22.69 3.59 6.98
CA PHE A 510 24.11 3.40 6.70
C PHE A 510 24.77 2.59 7.81
N GLN A 511 25.33 1.44 7.43
CA GLN A 511 26.08 0.55 8.31
C GLN A 511 27.53 0.55 7.85
N PRO A 512 28.47 1.16 8.62
CA PRO A 512 29.84 1.36 8.15
C PRO A 512 30.56 0.06 7.77
N ASN A 513 30.20 -1.05 8.40
CA ASN A 513 30.73 -2.38 8.15
C ASN A 513 30.17 -3.06 6.88
N GLU A 514 29.13 -2.50 6.25
CA GLU A 514 28.52 -3.00 5.02
C GLU A 514 29.01 -2.26 3.77
N HIS A 515 29.90 -1.27 3.93
CA HIS A 515 30.34 -0.34 2.88
C HIS A 515 31.86 -0.23 2.82
N ASP A 516 32.38 0.09 1.64
CA ASP A 516 33.81 0.39 1.44
C ASP A 516 34.23 1.77 1.97
N ALA A 517 35.54 2.04 1.91
CA ALA A 517 36.11 3.30 2.38
C ALA A 517 35.59 4.53 1.62
N ALA A 518 35.23 4.40 0.34
CA ALA A 518 34.74 5.52 -0.47
C ALA A 518 33.33 5.92 -0.03
N ASN A 519 32.42 4.95 0.11
CA ASN A 519 31.07 5.17 0.63
C ASN A 519 31.09 5.71 2.07
N VAL A 520 31.98 5.20 2.92
CA VAL A 520 32.17 5.72 4.29
C VAL A 520 32.69 7.16 4.27
N ALA A 521 33.57 7.53 3.32
CA ALA A 521 34.06 8.90 3.18
C ALA A 521 32.95 9.87 2.77
N VAL A 522 32.09 9.50 1.81
CA VAL A 522 30.92 10.31 1.41
C VAL A 522 29.96 10.51 2.59
N TYR A 523 29.67 9.43 3.34
CA TYR A 523 28.83 9.52 4.53
C TYR A 523 29.42 10.45 5.58
N ARG A 524 30.72 10.28 5.90
CA ARG A 524 31.45 11.12 6.84
C ARG A 524 31.40 12.60 6.44
N LYS A 525 31.77 12.91 5.19
CA LYS A 525 31.74 14.26 4.62
C LYS A 525 30.35 14.90 4.75
N THR A 526 29.29 14.14 4.51
CA THR A 526 27.90 14.60 4.67
C THR A 526 27.56 14.87 6.14
N MET A 527 27.95 13.99 7.06
CA MET A 527 27.70 14.18 8.49
C MET A 527 28.51 15.34 9.09
N GLU A 528 29.74 15.58 8.61
CA GLU A 528 30.56 16.72 8.99
C GLU A 528 29.93 18.04 8.57
N LEU A 529 29.44 18.12 7.33
CA LEU A 529 28.67 19.27 6.84
C LEU A 529 27.46 19.55 7.75
N LEU A 530 26.66 18.53 8.05
CA LEU A 530 25.51 18.66 8.93
C LEU A 530 25.92 19.08 10.35
N ALA A 531 26.96 18.45 10.92
CA ALA A 531 27.45 18.69 12.29
C ALA A 531 27.96 20.10 12.51
N SER A 532 28.45 20.74 11.44
CA SER A 532 28.93 22.13 11.43
C SER A 532 27.81 23.17 11.36
N SER A 533 26.57 22.75 11.11
CA SER A 533 25.47 23.69 10.90
C SER A 533 25.11 24.48 12.17
N LYS A 534 24.68 25.73 12.00
CA LYS A 534 24.10 26.55 13.07
C LYS A 534 22.65 26.17 13.38
N ILE A 535 22.02 25.35 12.54
CA ILE A 535 20.64 24.91 12.70
C ILE A 535 20.61 23.64 13.55
N LEU A 536 20.05 23.75 14.76
CA LEU A 536 20.10 22.76 15.83
C LEU A 536 19.75 21.33 15.35
N PRO A 537 18.63 21.10 14.63
CA PRO A 537 18.31 19.76 14.16
C PRO A 537 19.32 19.17 13.18
N LEU A 538 19.93 19.97 12.29
CA LEU A 538 20.93 19.48 11.33
C LEU A 538 22.22 19.09 12.03
N ALA A 539 22.70 19.98 12.89
CA ALA A 539 23.89 19.75 13.71
C ALA A 539 23.75 18.55 14.63
N TYR A 540 22.56 18.38 15.23
CA TYR A 540 22.23 17.21 16.03
C TYR A 540 22.35 15.92 15.19
N ARG A 541 21.75 15.88 14.00
CA ARG A 541 21.84 14.70 13.11
C ARG A 541 23.27 14.39 12.67
N GLY A 542 24.05 15.42 12.30
CA GLY A 542 25.44 15.24 11.88
C GLY A 542 26.31 14.66 13.00
N ARG A 543 26.25 15.24 14.20
CA ARG A 543 26.99 14.73 15.38
C ARG A 543 26.58 13.31 15.74
N TYR A 544 25.29 12.99 15.64
CA TYR A 544 24.76 11.65 15.90
C TYR A 544 25.25 10.62 14.86
N GLY A 545 25.31 10.98 13.58
CA GLY A 545 25.87 10.13 12.53
C GLY A 545 27.37 9.87 12.69
N LEU A 546 28.15 10.89 13.07
CA LEU A 546 29.58 10.76 13.38
C LEU A 546 29.84 9.83 14.57
N LEU A 547 28.99 9.88 15.60
CA LEU A 547 29.05 8.92 16.71
C LEU A 547 28.81 7.48 16.20
N GLY A 548 27.82 7.29 15.31
CA GLY A 548 27.56 5.99 14.68
C GLY A 548 28.77 5.44 13.93
N LEU A 549 29.48 6.27 13.16
CA LEU A 549 30.75 5.89 12.51
C LEU A 549 31.81 5.46 13.52
N ARG A 550 31.96 6.20 14.63
CA ARG A 550 32.97 5.92 15.67
C ARG A 550 32.68 4.62 16.41
N LEU A 551 31.40 4.28 16.60
CA LEU A 551 30.97 3.08 17.32
C LEU A 551 30.83 1.84 16.40
N GLY A 552 30.89 1.99 15.08
CA GLY A 552 30.77 0.88 14.12
C GLY A 552 29.40 0.19 14.10
N VAL A 553 28.35 0.83 14.63
CA VAL A 553 26.99 0.28 14.73
C VAL A 553 25.95 1.26 14.19
N SER A 554 24.87 0.73 13.61
CA SER A 554 23.74 1.58 13.19
C SER A 554 23.13 2.30 14.41
N PRO A 555 22.92 3.63 14.34
CA PRO A 555 22.44 4.41 15.48
C PRO A 555 21.04 4.02 15.97
N LEU A 556 20.17 3.44 15.12
CA LEU A 556 18.79 3.09 15.49
C LEU A 556 18.70 1.74 16.22
N ARG A 557 19.49 0.74 15.79
CA ARG A 557 19.53 -0.60 16.43
C ARG A 557 20.29 -0.57 17.74
N ALA A 558 21.35 0.23 17.82
CA ALA A 558 22.16 0.28 19.02
C ALA A 558 21.32 0.68 20.24
N LEU A 559 20.38 1.61 20.15
CA LEU A 559 19.84 2.31 21.32
C LEU A 559 18.43 1.87 21.77
N THR A 560 17.72 1.05 20.99
CA THR A 560 16.30 0.74 21.21
C THR A 560 16.00 -0.66 21.74
N SER A 561 16.94 -1.61 21.68
CA SER A 561 16.69 -3.00 22.12
C SER A 561 17.31 -3.34 23.47
N GLY A 562 16.51 -3.98 24.35
CA GLY A 562 16.95 -4.63 25.59
C GLY A 562 17.92 -5.81 25.41
N GLN A 563 18.46 -6.06 24.21
CA GLN A 563 19.50 -7.05 23.92
C GLN A 563 20.92 -6.46 24.05
N ARG A 564 21.17 -5.67 25.09
CA ARG A 564 22.48 -5.07 25.39
C ARG A 564 23.15 -5.72 26.61
N SER A 565 23.36 -7.03 26.58
CA SER A 565 24.20 -7.68 27.58
C SER A 565 25.67 -7.80 27.17
N ASP A 566 26.02 -7.85 25.88
CA ASP A 566 27.30 -8.49 25.50
C ASP A 566 28.28 -7.71 24.61
N GLN A 567 28.16 -6.39 24.43
CA GLN A 567 29.23 -5.59 23.78
C GLN A 567 29.69 -4.37 24.59
N PRO A 568 31.02 -4.23 24.84
CA PRO A 568 31.59 -3.06 25.50
C PRO A 568 31.61 -1.87 24.54
N LEU A 569 30.61 -1.00 24.64
CA LEU A 569 30.59 0.30 23.94
C LEU A 569 31.70 1.22 24.49
N ASP A 570 32.36 1.99 23.61
CA ASP A 570 33.30 3.06 24.00
C ASP A 570 32.56 4.15 24.81
N ARG A 571 32.61 4.03 26.14
CA ARG A 571 31.99 4.97 27.07
C ARG A 571 32.59 6.38 26.97
N SER A 572 33.83 6.52 26.50
CA SER A 572 34.47 7.82 26.30
C SER A 572 33.82 8.57 25.14
N ALA A 573 33.66 7.91 23.99
CA ALA A 573 32.97 8.47 22.82
C ALA A 573 31.54 8.95 23.13
N GLN A 574 30.81 8.19 23.95
CA GLN A 574 29.44 8.57 24.35
C GLN A 574 29.43 9.81 25.25
N ARG A 575 30.37 9.92 26.20
CA ARG A 575 30.48 11.10 27.06
C ARG A 575 30.90 12.35 26.28
N ASP A 576 31.83 12.22 25.34
CA ASP A 576 32.22 13.30 24.43
C ASP A 576 31.02 13.80 23.62
N PHE A 577 30.21 12.87 23.11
CA PHE A 577 28.97 13.18 22.41
C PHE A 577 27.96 13.92 23.32
N TYR A 578 27.73 13.45 24.55
CA TYR A 578 26.82 14.11 25.48
C TYR A 578 27.27 15.53 25.83
N ARG A 579 28.57 15.75 26.05
CA ARG A 579 29.14 17.09 26.24
C ARG A 579 28.90 17.96 25.01
N GLY A 580 29.19 17.43 23.83
CA GLY A 580 28.92 18.11 22.57
C GLY A 580 27.43 18.44 22.37
N LEU A 581 26.49 17.66 22.89
CA LEU A 581 25.07 18.00 22.84
C LEU A 581 24.72 19.20 23.72
N VAL A 582 25.29 19.32 24.92
CA VAL A 582 25.08 20.49 25.78
C VAL A 582 25.53 21.76 25.06
N ASP A 583 26.74 21.75 24.49
CA ASP A 583 27.28 22.89 23.73
C ASP A 583 26.41 23.22 22.52
N LEU A 584 25.90 22.20 21.85
CA LEU A 584 25.03 22.38 20.70
C LEU A 584 23.73 23.08 21.09
N PHE A 585 23.08 22.63 22.16
CA PHE A 585 21.85 23.27 22.68
C PHE A 585 22.10 24.69 23.21
N ALA A 586 23.34 25.03 23.53
CA ALA A 586 23.74 26.37 23.95
C ALA A 586 24.03 27.31 22.78
N THR A 587 24.45 26.80 21.63
CA THR A 587 25.00 27.63 20.52
C THR A 587 24.17 27.61 19.24
N ALA A 588 23.49 26.51 18.91
CA ALA A 588 22.70 26.40 17.70
C ALA A 588 21.31 27.03 17.85
N GLU A 589 20.69 27.39 16.74
CA GLU A 589 19.35 27.97 16.67
C GLU A 589 18.35 26.97 16.09
N SER A 590 17.08 27.04 16.52
CA SER A 590 16.01 26.19 15.99
C SER A 590 15.08 26.99 15.10
N VAL A 591 14.79 26.44 13.92
CA VAL A 591 13.69 26.88 13.04
C VAL A 591 12.52 25.94 13.31
N GLY A 592 11.40 26.49 13.80
CA GLY A 592 10.27 25.75 14.32
C GLY A 592 10.53 25.08 15.68
N SER A 593 9.47 24.44 16.19
CA SER A 593 9.49 23.73 17.48
C SER A 593 10.41 22.50 17.39
N PRO A 594 11.52 22.43 18.15
CA PRO A 594 12.43 21.29 18.11
C PRO A 594 11.72 19.99 18.48
N GLN A 595 10.68 20.05 19.31
CA GLN A 595 9.84 18.91 19.68
C GLN A 595 9.22 18.16 18.49
N ARG A 596 8.99 18.86 17.37
CA ARG A 596 8.43 18.25 16.15
C ARG A 596 9.51 17.63 15.25
N ILE A 597 10.77 18.00 15.47
CA ILE A 597 11.86 17.86 14.51
C ILE A 597 12.93 16.91 15.03
N ILE A 598 13.46 17.24 16.21
CA ILE A 598 14.33 16.39 17.00
C ILE A 598 13.35 15.51 17.78
N GLY A 599 13.26 14.23 17.40
CA GLY A 599 12.45 13.25 18.13
C GLY A 599 12.90 13.13 19.60
N ASN A 600 12.49 12.09 20.30
CA ASN A 600 12.81 11.99 21.73
C ASN A 600 14.31 11.93 21.95
N LEU A 601 14.87 12.94 22.62
CA LEU A 601 16.29 12.96 22.97
C LEU A 601 16.67 11.74 23.81
N GLN A 602 15.71 11.20 24.59
CA GLN A 602 15.91 10.00 25.40
C GLN A 602 16.53 8.84 24.61
N ASP A 603 16.21 8.72 23.32
CA ASP A 603 16.66 7.61 22.47
C ASP A 603 18.18 7.68 22.24
N ALA A 604 18.79 8.86 22.37
CA ALA A 604 20.25 9.04 22.29
C ALA A 604 20.98 8.78 23.62
N PHE A 605 20.25 8.73 24.75
CA PHE A 605 20.82 8.62 26.10
C PHE A 605 20.50 7.26 26.73
N SER A 606 21.39 6.28 26.54
CA SER A 606 21.21 4.90 27.01
C SER A 606 21.87 4.56 28.35
N ASP A 607 22.69 5.44 28.90
CA ASP A 607 23.39 5.24 30.18
C ASP A 607 22.53 5.74 31.36
N ARG A 608 22.61 5.02 32.48
CA ARG A 608 22.07 5.44 33.78
C ARG A 608 22.82 6.67 34.34
N ALA A 609 24.08 6.90 33.93
CA ALA A 609 24.96 7.98 34.40
C ALA A 609 24.87 9.30 33.60
N ALA A 610 23.72 9.60 32.96
CA ALA A 610 23.58 10.76 32.07
C ALA A 610 22.87 11.99 32.68
N LEU A 611 22.55 11.99 33.98
CA LEU A 611 21.77 13.07 34.61
C LEU A 611 22.44 14.44 34.46
N ASP A 612 23.77 14.49 34.64
CA ASP A 612 24.59 15.71 34.54
C ASP A 612 24.53 16.39 33.16
N TYR A 613 24.13 15.66 32.12
CA TYR A 613 23.94 16.19 30.77
C TYR A 613 22.46 16.45 30.46
N ARG A 614 21.54 15.62 30.97
CA ARG A 614 20.09 15.76 30.72
C ARG A 614 19.52 17.02 31.34
N LEU A 615 19.95 17.40 32.55
CA LEU A 615 19.43 18.59 33.23
C LEU A 615 19.81 19.89 32.49
N PRO A 616 21.09 20.15 32.13
CA PRO A 616 21.44 21.32 31.31
C PRO A 616 20.71 21.35 29.97
N ILE A 617 20.57 20.21 29.29
CA ILE A 617 19.82 20.15 28.02
C ILE A 617 18.34 20.48 28.23
N GLN A 618 17.71 19.99 29.30
CA GLN A 618 16.33 20.33 29.65
C GLN A 618 16.17 21.84 29.88
N GLU A 619 17.07 22.45 30.66
CA GLU A 619 17.03 23.88 30.95
C GLU A 619 17.22 24.72 29.67
N LEU A 620 18.18 24.36 28.82
CA LEU A 620 18.43 25.03 27.54
C LEU A 620 17.23 24.88 26.58
N ALA A 621 16.65 23.68 26.51
CA ALA A 621 15.48 23.39 25.68
C ALA A 621 14.27 24.25 26.06
N MET A 622 13.99 24.38 27.35
CA MET A 622 12.91 25.24 27.86
C MET A 622 13.19 26.72 27.61
N ARG A 623 14.38 27.21 28.01
CA ARG A 623 14.69 28.64 27.96
C ARG A 623 14.80 29.14 26.53
N ARG A 624 15.57 28.47 25.68
CA ARG A 624 15.84 28.93 24.31
C ARG A 624 14.72 28.59 23.33
N PHE A 625 14.07 27.44 23.49
CA PHE A 625 13.17 26.91 22.45
C PHE A 625 11.73 26.63 22.91
N ALA A 626 11.38 26.91 24.17
CA ALA A 626 10.08 26.54 24.75
C ALA A 626 9.75 25.04 24.60
N TRP A 627 10.78 24.18 24.60
CA TRP A 627 10.63 22.74 24.48
C TRP A 627 10.71 22.06 25.85
N TYR A 628 9.55 21.73 26.41
CA TYR A 628 9.45 21.29 27.81
C TYR A 628 9.50 19.79 28.02
N THR A 629 9.15 18.98 27.02
CA THR A 629 9.08 17.52 27.15
C THR A 629 10.00 16.76 26.19
N PRO A 630 11.32 17.06 26.12
CA PRO A 630 12.26 16.35 25.25
C PRO A 630 12.44 14.86 25.56
N TRP A 631 12.03 14.44 26.76
CA TRP A 631 12.29 13.09 27.29
C TRP A 631 11.07 12.18 27.33
N GLN A 632 9.95 12.56 26.69
CA GLN A 632 8.65 11.87 26.64
C GLN A 632 8.02 11.39 27.96
N ASN A 633 8.72 10.66 28.84
CA ASN A 633 8.36 10.29 30.21
C ASN A 633 9.57 10.03 31.15
N ASP A 634 10.82 10.19 30.70
CA ASP A 634 11.96 9.51 31.32
C ASP A 634 13.14 10.44 31.67
N LEU A 635 12.88 11.72 31.97
CA LEU A 635 13.90 12.65 32.48
C LEU A 635 14.59 12.08 33.74
N ILE A 636 13.80 11.40 34.58
CA ILE A 636 14.26 10.79 35.84
C ILE A 636 14.66 9.31 35.70
N LYS A 637 14.96 8.83 34.48
CA LYS A 637 15.37 7.43 34.28
C LYS A 637 16.54 7.05 35.19
N GLY A 638 16.36 5.97 35.95
CA GLY A 638 17.38 5.48 36.88
C GLY A 638 17.34 6.12 38.27
N SER A 639 16.33 6.94 38.58
CA SER A 639 16.20 7.64 39.87
C SER A 639 16.21 6.75 41.12
N GLN A 640 15.88 5.47 40.96
CA GLN A 640 16.00 4.45 42.01
C GLN A 640 17.42 4.30 42.55
N GLN A 641 18.44 4.65 41.75
CA GLN A 641 19.86 4.52 42.11
C GLN A 641 20.49 5.83 42.58
N TRP A 642 19.75 6.94 42.49
CA TRP A 642 20.22 8.25 42.94
C TRP A 642 20.24 8.34 44.46
N ARG A 643 21.15 9.16 44.98
CA ARG A 643 21.21 9.51 46.39
C ARG A 643 19.99 10.36 46.78
N PRO A 644 19.55 10.34 48.05
CA PRO A 644 18.42 11.16 48.50
C PRO A 644 18.55 12.65 48.16
N GLU A 645 19.77 13.21 48.25
CA GLU A 645 20.07 14.62 47.96
C GLU A 645 19.89 14.94 46.47
N GLU A 646 20.29 14.03 45.59
CA GLU A 646 20.11 14.16 44.14
C GLU A 646 18.63 14.14 43.75
N ARG A 647 17.84 13.25 44.38
CA ARG A 647 16.38 13.22 44.19
C ARG A 647 15.73 14.51 44.67
N GLN A 648 16.20 15.06 45.79
CA GLN A 648 15.71 16.33 46.33
C GLN A 648 16.06 17.51 45.43
N ASP A 649 17.28 17.55 44.86
CA ASP A 649 17.66 18.59 43.90
C ASP A 649 16.79 18.56 42.65
N VAL A 650 16.61 17.37 42.05
CA VAL A 650 15.77 17.20 40.86
C VAL A 650 14.31 17.54 41.17
N HIS A 651 13.77 17.13 42.33
CA HIS A 651 12.40 17.48 42.75
C HIS A 651 12.19 19.00 42.83
N ARG A 652 13.14 19.75 43.41
CA ARG A 652 13.12 21.22 43.44
C ARG A 652 13.18 21.84 42.05
N ARG A 653 14.03 21.31 41.16
CA ARG A 653 14.11 21.79 39.76
C ARG A 653 12.81 21.55 39.00
N LEU A 654 12.18 20.39 39.18
CA LEU A 654 10.86 20.10 38.59
C LEU A 654 9.79 21.10 39.06
N ALA A 655 9.81 21.49 40.33
CA ALA A 655 8.90 22.52 40.86
C ALA A 655 9.12 23.87 40.15
N LYS A 656 10.40 24.26 40.00
CA LYS A 656 10.77 25.47 39.25
C LYS A 656 10.35 25.40 37.79
N TYR A 657 10.48 24.24 37.14
CA TYR A 657 10.02 24.08 35.76
C TYR A 657 8.50 24.27 35.63
N ILE A 658 7.71 23.80 36.59
CA ILE A 658 6.25 24.02 36.62
C ILE A 658 5.93 25.51 36.72
N GLU A 659 6.64 26.25 37.58
CA GLU A 659 6.50 27.70 37.70
C GLU A 659 6.84 28.42 36.38
N GLU A 660 7.99 28.08 35.77
CA GLU A 660 8.41 28.63 34.48
C GLU A 660 7.38 28.33 33.37
N CYS A 661 6.80 27.14 33.32
CA CYS A 661 5.74 26.78 32.35
C CYS A 661 4.44 27.57 32.55
N THR A 662 4.08 27.83 33.81
CA THR A 662 2.83 28.52 34.15
C THR A 662 2.84 29.95 33.61
N ASN A 663 4.03 30.58 33.65
CA ASN A 663 4.23 31.98 33.26
C ASN A 663 4.71 32.17 31.81
N ASP A 664 4.97 31.09 31.06
CA ASP A 664 5.44 31.19 29.68
C ASP A 664 4.28 31.35 28.68
N SER A 665 4.19 32.53 28.06
CA SER A 665 3.18 32.85 27.03
C SER A 665 3.43 32.16 25.68
N ARG A 666 4.63 31.59 25.44
CA ARG A 666 4.94 30.84 24.22
C ARG A 666 4.15 29.54 24.13
N LEU A 667 3.76 28.96 25.27
CA LEU A 667 2.94 27.73 25.36
C LEU A 667 1.49 27.94 24.87
N ASP A 668 0.98 29.17 24.82
CA ASP A 668 -0.37 29.45 24.32
C ASP A 668 -0.46 29.38 22.78
N ARG A 669 0.70 29.38 22.08
CA ARG A 669 0.78 29.36 20.62
C ARG A 669 0.94 27.95 20.04
N GLU A 670 1.26 26.95 20.85
CA GLU A 670 1.58 25.60 20.37
C GLU A 670 0.38 24.63 20.34
N VAL A 671 0.06 24.13 19.14
CA VAL A 671 -1.02 23.15 18.89
C VAL A 671 -0.65 21.71 19.31
N ARG A 672 0.56 21.43 19.86
CA ARG A 672 1.00 20.05 20.23
C ARG A 672 1.23 19.81 21.73
N SER A 673 1.57 20.82 22.52
CA SER A 673 1.62 20.75 23.99
C SER A 673 0.82 21.89 24.60
N SER A 674 -0.31 21.59 25.25
CA SER A 674 -1.06 22.61 25.98
C SER A 674 -0.36 22.83 27.33
N ARG A 675 -0.32 24.09 27.81
CA ARG A 675 0.25 24.44 29.13
C ARG A 675 -0.16 23.46 30.23
N PRO A 676 -1.45 23.07 30.36
CA PRO A 676 -1.87 22.06 31.34
C PRO A 676 -1.19 20.69 31.18
N GLY A 677 -0.93 20.22 29.96
CA GLY A 677 -0.29 18.93 29.69
C GLY A 677 1.19 18.92 30.07
N VAL A 678 1.90 20.03 29.87
CA VAL A 678 3.30 20.20 30.29
C VAL A 678 3.41 20.25 31.81
N ILE A 679 2.52 20.99 32.47
CA ILE A 679 2.46 21.05 33.93
C ILE A 679 2.21 19.64 34.50
N HIS A 680 1.23 18.93 33.95
CA HIS A 680 0.92 17.56 34.36
C HIS A 680 2.12 16.61 34.18
N TYR A 681 2.87 16.74 33.07
CA TYR A 681 4.09 15.97 32.84
C TYR A 681 5.10 16.10 33.99
N PHE A 682 5.44 17.33 34.39
CA PHE A 682 6.40 17.56 35.47
C PHE A 682 5.86 17.16 36.85
N GLN A 683 4.57 17.42 37.13
CA GLN A 683 3.92 17.00 38.37
C GLN A 683 3.94 15.48 38.52
N ARG A 684 3.71 14.73 37.43
CA ARG A 684 3.80 13.27 37.45
C ARG A 684 5.22 12.79 37.77
N LEU A 685 6.26 13.46 37.25
CA LEU A 685 7.66 13.12 37.60
C LEU A 685 7.96 13.42 39.08
N GLN A 686 7.45 14.51 39.63
CA GLN A 686 7.56 14.80 41.07
C GLN A 686 6.90 13.71 41.91
N LYS A 687 5.66 13.33 41.59
CA LYS A 687 4.94 12.23 42.28
C LYS A 687 5.70 10.90 42.20
N GLN A 688 6.40 10.63 41.09
CA GLN A 688 7.26 9.45 40.99
C GLN A 688 8.47 9.50 41.92
N LEU A 689 9.12 10.66 42.06
CA LEU A 689 10.23 10.84 43.02
C LEU A 689 9.76 10.78 44.47
N GLU A 690 8.58 11.34 44.79
CA GLU A 690 7.96 11.28 46.12
C GLU A 690 7.66 9.85 46.55
N LYS A 691 7.17 9.01 45.62
CA LYS A 691 7.00 7.56 45.89
C LYS A 691 8.32 6.84 46.20
N GLN A 692 9.43 7.31 45.65
CA GLN A 692 10.76 6.74 45.86
C GLN A 692 11.47 7.32 47.10
N ASN A 693 11.01 8.47 47.60
CA ASN A 693 11.54 9.13 48.78
C ASN A 693 10.39 9.86 49.52
N GLN A 694 9.82 9.17 50.51
CA GLN A 694 8.63 9.63 51.25
C GLN A 694 8.81 10.99 51.93
N GLY A 695 10.04 11.41 52.21
CA GLY A 695 10.35 12.74 52.78
C GLY A 695 10.14 13.93 51.82
N LEU A 696 9.77 13.69 50.56
CA LEU A 696 9.49 14.73 49.56
C LEU A 696 7.99 15.02 49.37
N ALA A 697 7.09 14.20 49.92
CA ALA A 697 5.66 14.31 49.66
C ALA A 697 5.04 15.52 50.39
N SER A 698 4.28 16.35 49.67
CA SER A 698 3.28 17.23 50.30
C SER A 698 2.01 16.44 50.63
N PRO A 699 1.30 16.74 51.73
CA PRO A 699 0.07 16.06 52.08
C PRO A 699 -1.01 16.39 51.03
N GLN A 700 -1.25 15.49 50.08
CA GLN A 700 -2.40 15.55 49.19
C GLN A 700 -3.49 14.60 49.67
N VAL A 701 -4.74 15.07 49.59
CA VAL A 701 -5.95 14.29 49.81
C VAL A 701 -6.03 13.23 48.71
N GLU A 702 -5.85 11.95 49.08
CA GLU A 702 -6.21 10.83 48.22
C GLU A 702 -7.71 10.86 48.00
N VAL A 703 -8.15 11.13 46.77
CA VAL A 703 -9.47 10.68 46.32
C VAL A 703 -9.39 9.16 46.29
N VAL A 704 -10.11 8.52 47.20
CA VAL A 704 -10.25 7.05 47.23
C VAL A 704 -10.97 6.65 45.96
N ALA A 705 -10.22 6.25 44.94
CA ALA A 705 -10.78 5.77 43.69
C ALA A 705 -11.30 4.35 43.87
N ASP A 706 -12.50 4.07 43.36
CA ASP A 706 -13.13 2.77 43.54
C ASP A 706 -12.71 1.76 42.47
N ASN A 707 -12.58 0.49 42.86
CA ASN A 707 -12.34 -0.61 41.93
C ASN A 707 -13.67 -1.08 41.30
N PRO A 708 -13.86 -0.94 39.97
CA PRO A 708 -15.10 -1.32 39.29
C PRO A 708 -15.21 -2.83 39.03
N PHE A 709 -14.15 -3.60 39.28
CA PHE A 709 -14.11 -5.03 39.02
C PHE A 709 -14.30 -5.85 40.31
N GLU A 710 -15.15 -6.87 40.24
CA GLU A 710 -15.25 -7.90 41.29
C GLU A 710 -13.97 -8.74 41.32
N ARG A 711 -13.43 -9.01 40.14
CA ARG A 711 -12.25 -9.85 39.95
C ARG A 711 -11.52 -9.47 38.67
N VAL A 712 -10.19 -9.51 38.71
CA VAL A 712 -9.32 -9.35 37.55
C VAL A 712 -8.34 -10.51 37.52
N ILE A 713 -8.17 -11.13 36.34
CA ILE A 713 -7.17 -12.17 36.09
C ILE A 713 -6.24 -11.76 34.95
N THR A 714 -5.06 -12.39 34.89
CA THR A 714 -4.10 -12.25 33.80
C THR A 714 -3.91 -13.62 33.14
N PRO A 715 -4.77 -14.00 32.17
CA PRO A 715 -4.89 -15.39 31.72
C PRO A 715 -3.62 -15.93 31.03
N LEU A 716 -2.74 -15.05 30.57
CA LEU A 716 -1.52 -15.38 29.82
C LEU A 716 -0.24 -14.86 30.52
N LYS A 717 -0.27 -14.70 31.85
CA LYS A 717 0.87 -14.19 32.63
C LYS A 717 2.16 -15.00 32.43
N ASP A 718 2.02 -16.32 32.28
CA ASP A 718 3.12 -17.28 32.15
C ASP A 718 3.59 -17.49 30.70
N SER A 719 3.13 -16.67 29.76
CA SER A 719 3.54 -16.76 28.36
C SER A 719 5.01 -16.34 28.14
N GLN A 720 5.61 -16.90 27.09
CA GLN A 720 6.99 -16.62 26.71
C GLN A 720 7.20 -15.14 26.35
N PRO A 721 8.44 -14.62 26.43
CA PRO A 721 8.75 -13.29 25.88
C PRO A 721 8.41 -13.22 24.39
N ASN A 722 7.93 -12.06 23.92
CA ASN A 722 7.54 -11.80 22.52
C ASN A 722 6.32 -12.58 22.00
N THR A 723 5.51 -13.17 22.89
CA THR A 723 4.21 -13.78 22.53
C THR A 723 3.11 -12.72 22.42
N GLN A 724 2.27 -12.84 21.38
CA GLN A 724 1.18 -11.92 21.06
C GLN A 724 -0.18 -12.55 21.41
N PRO A 725 -1.09 -11.80 22.06
CA PRO A 725 -2.43 -12.29 22.36
C PRO A 725 -3.37 -12.10 21.16
N ILE A 726 -4.29 -13.05 20.98
CA ILE A 726 -5.45 -12.92 20.10
C ILE A 726 -6.70 -12.93 20.97
N VAL A 727 -7.63 -12.01 20.73
CA VAL A 727 -8.96 -12.02 21.36
C VAL A 727 -9.95 -12.43 20.29
N PHE A 728 -10.62 -13.57 20.45
CA PHE A 728 -11.63 -14.04 19.50
C PHE A 728 -13.03 -13.58 19.89
N GLY A 729 -13.35 -13.58 21.19
CA GLY A 729 -14.66 -13.19 21.72
C GLY A 729 -15.14 -14.12 22.84
N GLU A 730 -16.42 -14.04 23.17
CA GLU A 730 -17.10 -14.93 24.12
C GLU A 730 -18.23 -15.69 23.40
N GLU A 731 -18.34 -16.99 23.66
CA GLU A 731 -19.45 -17.83 23.22
C GLU A 731 -19.72 -18.94 24.23
N GLY A 732 -20.99 -19.18 24.56
CA GLY A 732 -21.40 -20.29 25.43
C GLY A 732 -20.96 -20.19 26.90
N GLY A 733 -20.48 -19.03 27.34
CA GLY A 733 -19.83 -18.84 28.64
C GLY A 733 -18.34 -19.18 28.64
N VAL A 734 -17.68 -19.06 27.49
CA VAL A 734 -16.24 -19.25 27.34
C VAL A 734 -15.67 -18.08 26.56
N ILE A 735 -14.67 -17.41 27.14
CA ILE A 735 -13.86 -16.42 26.43
C ILE A 735 -12.72 -17.16 25.72
N TYR A 736 -12.65 -17.00 24.40
CA TYR A 736 -11.63 -17.60 23.55
C TYR A 736 -10.50 -16.60 23.30
N LEU A 737 -9.28 -17.03 23.64
CA LEU A 737 -8.04 -16.30 23.42
C LEU A 737 -7.05 -17.13 22.59
N GLY A 738 -6.06 -16.48 21.99
CA GLY A 738 -4.93 -17.10 21.33
C GLY A 738 -3.60 -16.67 21.93
N GLU A 739 -2.68 -17.62 22.06
CA GLU A 739 -1.28 -17.41 22.45
C GLU A 739 -0.41 -17.64 21.20
N TYR A 740 0.02 -16.57 20.53
CA TYR A 740 0.80 -16.64 19.27
C TYR A 740 2.30 -16.43 19.52
N HIS A 741 3.14 -17.36 19.05
CA HIS A 741 4.59 -17.33 19.16
C HIS A 741 5.26 -17.67 17.82
N SER A 742 5.90 -16.69 17.18
CA SER A 742 6.69 -16.77 15.91
C SER A 742 6.06 -17.55 14.75
N ASP A 743 5.91 -18.86 14.91
CA ASP A 743 5.50 -19.90 13.96
C ASP A 743 4.50 -20.90 14.59
N SER A 744 3.94 -20.59 15.76
CA SER A 744 3.00 -21.45 16.48
C SER A 744 1.92 -20.66 17.20
N ILE A 745 0.79 -21.32 17.41
CA ILE A 745 -0.35 -20.76 18.13
C ILE A 745 -1.00 -21.80 19.02
N ARG A 746 -1.58 -21.34 20.12
CA ARG A 746 -2.39 -22.15 21.03
C ARG A 746 -3.66 -21.42 21.39
N ILE A 747 -4.79 -22.12 21.35
CA ILE A 747 -6.06 -21.60 21.87
C ILE A 747 -6.09 -21.71 23.38
N VAL A 748 -6.51 -20.64 24.05
CA VAL A 748 -6.70 -20.56 25.49
C VAL A 748 -8.17 -20.24 25.76
N ARG A 749 -8.80 -21.06 26.59
CA ARG A 749 -10.22 -20.93 26.95
C ARG A 749 -10.30 -20.46 28.39
N VAL A 750 -11.07 -19.40 28.63
CA VAL A 750 -11.39 -18.91 29.98
C VAL A 750 -12.87 -19.15 30.21
N ASP A 751 -13.18 -20.09 31.09
CA ASP A 751 -14.56 -20.48 31.40
C ASP A 751 -15.17 -19.48 32.38
N THR A 752 -16.19 -18.75 31.92
CA THR A 752 -16.84 -17.70 32.71
C THR A 752 -17.81 -18.26 33.76
N LYS A 753 -18.27 -19.51 33.58
CA LYS A 753 -19.12 -20.23 34.54
C LYS A 753 -18.31 -20.96 35.60
N ALA A 754 -17.11 -21.42 35.27
CA ALA A 754 -16.18 -22.07 36.19
C ALA A 754 -15.22 -21.08 36.86
N ASN A 755 -15.73 -19.92 37.29
CA ASN A 755 -14.99 -18.91 38.04
C ASN A 755 -13.68 -18.47 37.33
N LEU A 756 -13.76 -18.21 36.03
CA LEU A 756 -12.63 -17.80 35.17
C LEU A 756 -11.50 -18.83 35.12
N ALA A 757 -11.82 -20.12 35.18
CA ALA A 757 -10.85 -21.19 35.02
C ALA A 757 -10.21 -21.16 33.62
N ILE A 758 -8.88 -21.33 33.56
CA ILE A 758 -8.11 -21.23 32.32
C ILE A 758 -7.71 -22.63 31.88
N SER A 759 -8.00 -22.97 30.62
CA SER A 759 -7.49 -24.17 29.97
C SER A 759 -6.73 -23.82 28.69
N LYS A 760 -5.64 -24.54 28.45
CA LYS A 760 -4.73 -24.32 27.32
C LYS A 760 -4.79 -25.52 26.39
N GLY A 761 -5.13 -25.27 25.12
CA GLY A 761 -5.15 -26.30 24.09
C GLY A 761 -3.75 -26.73 23.63
N PRO A 762 -3.70 -27.68 22.68
CA PRO A 762 -2.46 -28.05 22.01
C PRO A 762 -1.82 -26.84 21.31
N LYS A 763 -0.49 -26.88 21.15
CA LYS A 763 0.23 -25.94 20.29
C LYS A 763 0.19 -26.47 18.86
N HIS A 764 -0.20 -25.62 17.92
CA HIS A 764 -0.17 -25.92 16.50
C HIS A 764 0.91 -25.08 15.84
N LYS A 765 1.68 -25.72 14.95
CA LYS A 765 2.65 -25.01 14.10
C LYS A 765 1.89 -24.37 12.93
N LEU A 766 2.27 -23.15 12.58
CA LEU A 766 1.74 -22.41 11.45
C LEU A 766 2.74 -22.44 10.29
N PRO A 767 2.24 -22.40 9.04
CA PRO A 767 3.09 -22.47 7.85
C PRO A 767 3.95 -21.21 7.67
N ILE A 768 3.53 -20.09 8.24
CA ILE A 768 4.21 -18.79 8.11
C ILE A 768 4.48 -18.14 9.45
N GLY A 769 5.57 -17.37 9.48
CA GLY A 769 5.92 -16.54 10.62
C GLY A 769 4.97 -15.34 10.79
N TRP A 770 5.07 -14.63 11.90
CA TRP A 770 4.31 -13.40 12.13
C TRP A 770 4.76 -12.27 11.20
N HIS A 771 3.83 -11.67 10.45
CA HIS A 771 4.14 -10.67 9.41
C HIS A 771 3.62 -9.25 9.70
N GLY A 772 2.93 -8.96 10.81
CA GLY A 772 2.40 -7.60 11.02
C GLY A 772 1.59 -7.35 12.29
N TRP A 773 1.20 -6.09 12.51
CA TRP A 773 0.67 -5.55 13.78
C TRP A 773 -0.76 -6.05 14.11
N LYS A 774 -1.02 -6.24 15.42
CA LYS A 774 -2.29 -6.58 16.11
C LYS A 774 -3.16 -7.65 15.42
N VAL A 775 -3.14 -8.87 15.96
CA VAL A 775 -3.97 -9.98 15.47
C VAL A 775 -5.39 -9.87 16.02
N HIS A 776 -6.37 -9.70 15.13
CA HIS A 776 -7.79 -9.73 15.46
C HIS A 776 -8.34 -11.14 15.24
N GLY A 777 -9.09 -11.66 16.21
CA GLY A 777 -9.79 -12.93 16.10
C GLY A 777 -11.29 -12.72 15.92
N VAL A 778 -11.96 -13.68 15.30
CA VAL A 778 -13.43 -13.74 15.22
C VAL A 778 -13.92 -15.14 15.59
N ILE A 779 -15.14 -15.22 16.13
CA ILE A 779 -15.85 -16.49 16.38
C ILE A 779 -16.80 -16.76 15.21
N LEU A 780 -16.68 -17.95 14.64
CA LEU A 780 -17.59 -18.54 13.65
C LEU A 780 -18.34 -19.72 14.31
N ALA A 781 -19.28 -20.35 13.61
CA ALA A 781 -20.10 -21.43 14.17
C ALA A 781 -19.25 -22.59 14.71
N ASP A 782 -18.39 -23.17 13.88
CA ASP A 782 -17.54 -24.31 14.24
C ASP A 782 -16.05 -23.96 14.41
N TYR A 783 -15.67 -22.72 14.08
CA TYR A 783 -14.29 -22.29 14.00
C TYR A 783 -14.03 -21.02 14.82
N LEU A 784 -12.80 -20.84 15.25
CA LEU A 784 -12.22 -19.54 15.60
C LEU A 784 -11.34 -19.12 14.42
N ALA A 785 -11.42 -17.89 13.94
CA ALA A 785 -10.59 -17.44 12.83
C ALA A 785 -9.63 -16.32 13.26
N ALA A 786 -8.37 -16.43 12.84
CA ALA A 786 -7.35 -15.41 13.05
C ALA A 786 -6.62 -15.12 11.74
N GLN A 787 -6.23 -13.86 11.52
CA GLN A 787 -5.51 -13.46 10.31
C GLN A 787 -4.04 -13.14 10.61
N ASN A 788 -3.15 -13.50 9.68
CA ASN A 788 -1.73 -13.12 9.70
C ASN A 788 -1.22 -12.91 8.27
N GLY A 789 -0.88 -11.68 7.92
CA GLY A 789 -0.47 -11.33 6.56
C GLY A 789 -1.54 -11.72 5.53
N GLY A 790 -1.13 -12.51 4.54
CA GLY A 790 -1.94 -13.11 3.46
C GLY A 790 -3.00 -14.13 3.89
N TYR A 791 -2.88 -14.68 5.09
CA TYR A 791 -3.53 -15.93 5.46
C TYR A 791 -4.60 -15.74 6.55
N VAL A 792 -5.64 -16.55 6.47
CA VAL A 792 -6.59 -16.77 7.56
C VAL A 792 -6.43 -18.19 8.06
N PHE A 793 -6.23 -18.32 9.36
CA PHE A 793 -6.21 -19.61 10.05
C PHE A 793 -7.56 -19.86 10.68
N LEU A 794 -8.18 -20.99 10.34
CA LEU A 794 -9.40 -21.48 10.97
C LEU A 794 -9.02 -22.56 11.99
N PHE A 795 -9.35 -22.32 13.25
CA PHE A 795 -9.16 -23.24 14.36
C PHE A 795 -10.48 -23.95 14.66
N PRO A 796 -10.61 -25.25 14.34
CA PRO A 796 -11.76 -26.03 14.74
C PRO A 796 -11.96 -25.97 16.26
N LYS A 797 -13.18 -25.68 16.72
CA LYS A 797 -13.50 -25.65 18.17
C LYS A 797 -13.35 -27.01 18.84
N ASN A 798 -13.34 -28.09 18.06
CA ASN A 798 -13.11 -29.46 18.51
C ASN A 798 -11.63 -29.76 18.88
N GLY A 799 -10.69 -28.84 18.57
CA GLY A 799 -9.27 -28.97 18.89
C GLY A 799 -8.40 -29.66 17.83
N GLU A 800 -8.95 -29.94 16.66
CA GLU A 800 -8.19 -30.41 15.50
C GLU A 800 -7.17 -29.37 15.00
N PRO A 801 -6.15 -29.79 14.21
CA PRO A 801 -5.18 -28.87 13.64
C PRO A 801 -5.84 -27.75 12.81
N PRO A 802 -5.29 -26.52 12.84
CA PRO A 802 -5.86 -25.41 12.11
C PRO A 802 -5.76 -25.59 10.60
N GLU A 803 -6.80 -25.17 9.89
CA GLU A 803 -6.80 -25.03 8.43
C GLU A 803 -6.21 -23.66 8.07
N SER A 804 -5.38 -23.61 7.03
CA SER A 804 -4.81 -22.37 6.50
C SER A 804 -5.46 -22.05 5.17
N ILE A 805 -6.03 -20.85 5.05
CA ILE A 805 -6.60 -20.34 3.81
C ILE A 805 -5.71 -19.22 3.31
N ASP A 806 -5.27 -19.35 2.07
CA ASP A 806 -4.44 -18.36 1.39
C ASP A 806 -5.33 -17.35 0.65
N PHE A 807 -5.29 -16.09 1.07
CA PHE A 807 -5.95 -14.98 0.40
C PHE A 807 -4.95 -14.05 -0.31
N GLN A 808 -3.67 -14.41 -0.42
CA GLN A 808 -2.63 -13.58 -1.08
C GLN A 808 -2.97 -13.26 -2.53
N GLN A 809 -3.73 -14.12 -3.21
CA GLN A 809 -4.21 -13.82 -4.54
C GLN A 809 -5.04 -12.54 -4.58
N TYR A 810 -5.68 -12.10 -3.48
CA TYR A 810 -6.50 -10.89 -3.43
C TYR A 810 -5.74 -9.65 -2.91
N PHE A 811 -4.50 -9.78 -2.40
CA PHE A 811 -3.74 -8.64 -1.84
C PHE A 811 -2.26 -8.94 -1.53
N THR A 812 -1.46 -7.86 -1.43
CA THR A 812 0.00 -7.93 -1.27
C THR A 812 0.54 -7.54 0.12
N SER A 813 -0.26 -6.91 1.00
CA SER A 813 0.24 -6.35 2.27
C SER A 813 -0.51 -6.77 3.53
N ARG A 814 -1.80 -6.46 3.67
CA ARG A 814 -2.56 -6.72 4.91
C ARG A 814 -4.08 -6.80 4.71
N CYS A 815 -4.74 -7.55 5.60
CA CYS A 815 -6.17 -7.41 5.89
C CYS A 815 -6.35 -6.24 6.86
N HIS A 816 -7.27 -5.32 6.57
CA HIS A 816 -7.57 -4.18 7.44
C HIS A 816 -8.55 -4.54 8.54
N VAL A 817 -9.59 -5.30 8.17
CA VAL A 817 -10.67 -5.68 9.07
C VAL A 817 -11.14 -7.07 8.71
N MET A 818 -11.31 -7.88 9.74
CA MET A 818 -11.94 -9.18 9.66
C MET A 818 -13.10 -9.21 10.64
N VAL A 819 -14.30 -9.51 10.16
CA VAL A 819 -15.50 -9.74 10.96
C VAL A 819 -16.17 -11.03 10.52
N GLY A 820 -16.91 -11.70 11.40
CA GLY A 820 -17.54 -12.97 11.08
C GLY A 820 -18.81 -13.20 11.87
N CYS A 821 -19.68 -14.05 11.35
CA CYS A 821 -20.87 -14.55 12.03
C CYS A 821 -21.33 -15.86 11.39
N GLY A 822 -21.68 -16.85 12.21
CA GLY A 822 -22.07 -18.17 11.73
C GLY A 822 -20.95 -18.75 10.86
N ASP A 823 -21.28 -19.13 9.62
CA ASP A 823 -20.32 -19.71 8.67
C ASP A 823 -19.67 -18.68 7.74
N ARG A 824 -19.98 -17.38 7.93
CA ARG A 824 -19.56 -16.31 7.03
C ARG A 824 -18.44 -15.49 7.64
N LEU A 825 -17.35 -15.35 6.88
CA LEU A 825 -16.20 -14.53 7.20
C LEU A 825 -16.11 -13.38 6.19
N PHE A 826 -16.06 -12.15 6.67
CA PHE A 826 -15.90 -10.97 5.83
C PHE A 826 -14.53 -10.36 6.04
N LEU A 827 -13.83 -10.10 4.93
CA LEU A 827 -12.44 -9.67 4.92
C LEU A 827 -12.32 -8.42 4.07
N SER A 828 -11.81 -7.33 4.64
CA SER A 828 -11.43 -6.15 3.86
C SER A 828 -9.94 -6.11 3.67
N PHE A 829 -9.52 -6.08 2.41
CA PHE A 829 -8.12 -6.04 2.04
C PHE A 829 -7.69 -4.68 1.54
N ASP A 830 -6.43 -4.41 1.81
CA ASP A 830 -5.72 -3.21 1.45
C ASP A 830 -5.37 -3.19 -0.04
N GLY A 831 -5.42 -2.01 -0.63
CA GLY A 831 -4.65 -1.70 -1.83
C GLY A 831 -3.52 -0.76 -1.46
N ASN A 832 -2.65 -1.16 -0.53
CA ASN A 832 -1.54 -0.40 0.05
C ASN A 832 -1.86 1.03 0.60
N GLU A 833 -0.98 1.50 1.50
CA GLU A 833 -1.11 2.74 2.30
C GLU A 833 -1.28 4.08 1.53
N ARG A 834 -1.44 4.08 0.20
CA ARG A 834 -1.44 5.30 -0.63
C ARG A 834 -2.51 5.34 -1.74
N GLY A 835 -3.66 4.71 -1.51
CA GLY A 835 -4.82 4.88 -2.40
C GLY A 835 -4.77 3.99 -3.63
N ARG A 836 -4.74 2.68 -3.40
CA ARG A 836 -4.94 1.63 -4.39
C ARG A 836 -6.07 0.66 -3.95
N PRO A 837 -6.59 -0.21 -4.84
CA PRO A 837 -7.94 -0.77 -4.75
C PRO A 837 -8.25 -1.57 -3.51
N GLY A 838 -9.29 -1.13 -2.79
CA GLY A 838 -9.89 -1.87 -1.71
C GLY A 838 -10.88 -2.90 -2.24
N THR A 839 -10.83 -4.07 -1.60
CA THR A 839 -11.68 -5.22 -1.87
C THR A 839 -12.31 -5.68 -0.56
N VAL A 840 -13.60 -6.03 -0.58
CA VAL A 840 -14.25 -6.77 0.50
C VAL A 840 -14.70 -8.12 -0.04
N LEU A 841 -14.27 -9.18 0.63
CA LEU A 841 -14.67 -10.56 0.32
C LEU A 841 -15.60 -11.08 1.40
N GLU A 842 -16.52 -11.92 0.97
CA GLU A 842 -17.19 -12.91 1.81
C GLU A 842 -16.56 -14.28 1.53
N TYR A 843 -16.16 -14.98 2.59
CA TYR A 843 -15.74 -16.37 2.53
C TYR A 843 -16.69 -17.20 3.41
N ASN A 844 -17.33 -18.20 2.81
CA ASN A 844 -18.17 -19.14 3.53
C ASN A 844 -17.34 -20.37 3.90
N VAL A 845 -17.11 -20.60 5.19
CA VAL A 845 -16.19 -21.65 5.67
C VAL A 845 -16.68 -23.06 5.37
N THR A 846 -18.00 -23.27 5.36
CA THR A 846 -18.64 -24.57 5.13
C THR A 846 -18.59 -24.97 3.65
N THR A 847 -18.93 -24.04 2.75
CA THR A 847 -18.96 -24.28 1.30
C THR A 847 -17.63 -24.01 0.61
N LYS A 848 -16.67 -23.40 1.31
CA LYS A 848 -15.37 -22.94 0.79
C LYS A 848 -15.48 -21.96 -0.39
N LYS A 849 -16.65 -21.32 -0.57
CA LYS A 849 -16.88 -20.34 -1.64
C LYS A 849 -16.43 -18.96 -1.18
N THR A 850 -15.79 -18.23 -2.10
CA THR A 850 -15.45 -16.81 -1.94
C THR A 850 -16.32 -15.97 -2.88
N GLU A 851 -16.92 -14.91 -2.35
CA GLU A 851 -17.71 -13.93 -3.11
C GLU A 851 -17.10 -12.53 -2.92
N LEU A 852 -16.99 -11.79 -4.02
CA LEU A 852 -16.45 -10.42 -4.03
C LEU A 852 -17.61 -9.44 -3.82
N LEU A 853 -17.67 -8.79 -2.66
CA LEU A 853 -18.76 -7.88 -2.29
C LEU A 853 -18.51 -6.44 -2.74
N VAL A 854 -17.28 -5.99 -2.57
CA VAL A 854 -16.82 -4.65 -2.96
C VAL A 854 -15.56 -4.82 -3.77
N SER A 855 -15.53 -4.18 -4.93
CA SER A 855 -14.30 -4.05 -5.69
C SER A 855 -14.26 -2.71 -6.40
N THR A 856 -13.19 -1.96 -6.12
CA THR A 856 -12.88 -0.73 -6.84
C THR A 856 -12.27 -0.98 -8.23
N LEU A 857 -12.00 -2.26 -8.57
CA LEU A 857 -11.46 -2.68 -9.86
C LEU A 857 -12.43 -3.53 -10.67
N ASP A 858 -13.09 -4.49 -10.01
CA ASP A 858 -14.04 -5.36 -10.68
C ASP A 858 -15.38 -4.64 -10.86
N ARG A 859 -15.57 -4.10 -12.07
CA ARG A 859 -16.78 -3.40 -12.48
C ARG A 859 -17.98 -4.32 -12.67
N SER A 860 -17.85 -5.64 -12.63
CA SER A 860 -19.00 -6.55 -12.65
C SER A 860 -19.72 -6.59 -11.29
N ILE A 861 -19.03 -6.22 -10.22
CA ILE A 861 -19.57 -6.23 -8.86
C ILE A 861 -20.49 -5.04 -8.65
N LYS A 862 -21.74 -5.30 -8.26
CA LYS A 862 -22.72 -4.27 -7.94
C LYS A 862 -22.53 -3.79 -6.51
N TRP A 863 -22.12 -2.54 -6.35
CA TRP A 863 -21.99 -1.88 -5.05
C TRP A 863 -22.13 -0.36 -5.20
N PRO A 864 -22.38 0.41 -4.12
CA PRO A 864 -22.77 1.83 -4.21
C PRO A 864 -21.80 2.74 -4.96
N LEU A 865 -20.55 2.30 -5.14
CA LEU A 865 -19.46 3.10 -5.71
C LEU A 865 -18.74 2.36 -6.85
N GLN A 866 -19.47 1.44 -7.50
CA GLN A 866 -19.04 0.72 -8.69
C GLN A 866 -18.53 1.68 -9.78
N GLY A 867 -17.35 1.39 -10.34
CA GLY A 867 -16.76 2.16 -11.45
C GLY A 867 -15.92 3.38 -11.05
N MET A 868 -15.71 3.63 -9.75
CA MET A 868 -14.83 4.70 -9.27
C MET A 868 -13.39 4.53 -9.78
N GLN A 869 -12.78 5.63 -10.24
CA GLN A 869 -11.41 5.65 -10.77
C GLN A 869 -10.34 5.58 -9.69
N ASN A 870 -10.66 6.09 -8.50
CA ASN A 870 -9.71 6.27 -7.42
C ASN A 870 -10.07 5.34 -6.25
N PRO A 871 -9.22 4.35 -6.00
CA PRO A 871 -9.50 3.33 -5.00
C PRO A 871 -9.24 3.75 -3.55
N TYR A 872 -9.91 3.06 -2.61
CA TYR A 872 -9.76 3.25 -1.16
C TYR A 872 -10.12 1.97 -0.39
N ALA A 873 -9.55 1.79 0.81
CA ALA A 873 -9.80 0.63 1.67
C ALA A 873 -10.99 0.85 2.63
N ILE A 874 -11.72 -0.22 2.97
CA ILE A 874 -12.76 -0.19 3.99
C ILE A 874 -12.13 -0.61 5.31
N THR A 875 -11.86 0.35 6.18
CA THR A 875 -11.12 0.13 7.43
C THR A 875 -11.99 -0.18 8.64
N GLN A 876 -13.32 -0.20 8.48
CA GLN A 876 -14.27 -0.52 9.56
C GLN A 876 -15.48 -1.28 9.04
N MET A 877 -15.77 -2.43 9.66
CA MET A 877 -16.90 -3.30 9.35
C MET A 877 -17.50 -3.86 10.64
N LEU A 878 -18.79 -4.21 10.60
CA LEU A 878 -19.49 -4.86 11.70
C LEU A 878 -20.61 -5.76 11.17
N CYS A 879 -20.77 -6.95 11.74
CA CYS A 879 -21.93 -7.80 11.45
C CYS A 879 -23.15 -7.37 12.28
N ASP A 880 -24.34 -7.36 11.68
CA ASP A 880 -25.63 -7.29 12.37
C ASP A 880 -26.40 -8.60 12.08
N PRO A 881 -26.09 -9.70 12.81
CA PRO A 881 -26.66 -11.01 12.55
C PRO A 881 -28.20 -11.07 12.60
N PRO A 882 -28.89 -10.44 13.58
CA PRO A 882 -30.35 -10.44 13.64
C PRO A 882 -31.01 -9.87 12.38
N ARG A 883 -30.34 -8.92 11.69
CA ARG A 883 -30.82 -8.32 10.44
C ARG A 883 -30.09 -8.82 9.20
N GLN A 884 -29.24 -9.83 9.34
CA GLN A 884 -28.54 -10.51 8.24
C GLN A 884 -27.80 -9.56 7.30
N ARG A 885 -27.04 -8.62 7.87
CA ARG A 885 -26.33 -7.59 7.09
C ARG A 885 -24.94 -7.26 7.62
N LEU A 886 -24.05 -6.91 6.69
CA LEU A 886 -22.70 -6.40 6.97
C LEU A 886 -22.75 -4.87 6.88
N ILE A 887 -22.46 -4.18 7.97
CA ILE A 887 -22.41 -2.72 8.04
C ILE A 887 -20.98 -2.25 7.79
N MET A 888 -20.82 -1.28 6.90
CA MET A 888 -19.54 -0.70 6.50
C MET A 888 -19.59 0.83 6.60
N LEU A 889 -18.48 1.42 7.03
CA LEU A 889 -18.27 2.86 6.95
C LEU A 889 -17.63 3.18 5.58
N MET A 890 -18.36 3.86 4.70
CA MET A 890 -17.98 4.05 3.29
C MET A 890 -17.88 5.52 2.88
N HIS A 891 -17.00 5.83 1.91
CA HIS A 891 -16.80 7.17 1.37
C HIS A 891 -17.64 7.41 0.12
N ASP A 892 -18.44 8.48 0.03
CA ASP A 892 -19.24 8.77 -1.17
C ASP A 892 -18.40 9.37 -2.33
N GLN A 893 -17.13 9.71 -2.11
CA GLN A 893 -16.24 10.36 -3.08
C GLN A 893 -14.77 9.95 -2.87
N PRO A 894 -13.94 9.97 -3.94
CA PRO A 894 -12.53 9.57 -3.83
C PRO A 894 -11.68 10.57 -3.03
N PRO A 895 -10.64 10.10 -2.31
CA PRO A 895 -9.70 10.99 -1.62
C PRO A 895 -9.07 11.98 -2.60
N THR A 896 -9.22 13.29 -2.36
CA THR A 896 -8.49 14.30 -3.14
C THR A 896 -7.17 14.61 -2.44
N ARG A 897 -6.04 14.40 -3.14
CA ARG A 897 -4.71 14.57 -2.56
C ARG A 897 -4.53 15.99 -1.99
N GLY A 898 -4.30 16.07 -0.67
CA GLY A 898 -4.12 17.34 0.05
C GLY A 898 -5.41 18.04 0.50
N ILE A 899 -6.57 17.38 0.41
CA ILE A 899 -7.85 17.85 0.96
C ILE A 899 -8.38 16.80 1.94
N CYS A 900 -8.42 17.12 3.24
CA CYS A 900 -9.04 16.28 4.28
C CYS A 900 -10.56 16.53 4.35
N THR A 901 -11.29 16.33 3.26
CA THR A 901 -12.76 16.39 3.28
C THR A 901 -13.31 15.16 2.58
N TYR A 902 -13.66 14.15 3.37
CA TYR A 902 -14.41 12.99 2.91
C TYR A 902 -15.89 13.23 3.18
N THR A 903 -16.76 12.78 2.27
CA THR A 903 -18.17 12.55 2.56
C THR A 903 -18.32 11.07 2.92
N ILE A 904 -18.70 10.75 4.15
CA ILE A 904 -18.73 9.37 4.67
C ILE A 904 -20.14 9.02 5.14
N ARG A 905 -20.59 7.77 4.93
CA ARG A 905 -21.89 7.24 5.37
C ARG A 905 -21.76 5.80 5.87
N PHE A 906 -22.76 5.33 6.61
CA PHE A 906 -22.97 3.91 6.84
C PHE A 906 -23.75 3.29 5.68
N GLN A 907 -23.21 2.20 5.13
CA GLN A 907 -23.85 1.37 4.12
C GLN A 907 -23.91 -0.06 4.64
N ALA A 908 -24.98 -0.77 4.32
CA ALA A 908 -25.15 -2.17 4.66
C ALA A 908 -25.29 -3.04 3.43
N TYR A 909 -24.60 -4.18 3.44
CA TYR A 909 -24.80 -5.25 2.49
C TYR A 909 -25.67 -6.34 3.14
N CYS A 910 -26.88 -6.53 2.64
CA CYS A 910 -27.81 -7.57 3.08
C CYS A 910 -27.48 -8.87 2.34
N TRP A 911 -26.85 -9.83 3.04
CA TRP A 911 -26.22 -10.97 2.38
C TRP A 911 -27.19 -12.07 1.90
N GLU A 912 -28.43 -12.09 2.40
CA GLU A 912 -29.46 -13.00 1.88
C GLU A 912 -30.10 -12.46 0.59
N THR A 913 -30.39 -11.16 0.54
CA THR A 913 -31.00 -10.52 -0.64
C THR A 913 -29.98 -10.05 -1.67
N LYS A 914 -28.69 -10.03 -1.30
CA LYS A 914 -27.57 -9.47 -2.09
C LYS A 914 -27.81 -8.02 -2.51
N THR A 915 -28.40 -7.22 -1.62
CA THR A 915 -28.73 -5.82 -1.88
C THR A 915 -28.00 -4.87 -0.94
N TRP A 916 -27.85 -3.63 -1.38
CA TRP A 916 -27.22 -2.56 -0.63
C TRP A 916 -28.28 -1.62 -0.06
N GLN A 917 -28.08 -1.20 1.20
CA GLN A 917 -28.95 -0.28 1.92
C GLN A 917 -28.14 0.84 2.57
N GLU A 918 -28.53 2.09 2.34
CA GLU A 918 -27.99 3.24 3.08
C GLU A 918 -28.58 3.26 4.50
N LEU A 919 -27.71 3.34 5.52
CA LEU A 919 -28.12 3.39 6.94
C LEU A 919 -27.96 4.76 7.58
N SER A 920 -27.19 5.67 6.96
CA SER A 920 -27.03 7.03 7.45
C SER A 920 -26.88 8.02 6.31
N HIS A 921 -27.22 9.28 6.59
CA HIS A 921 -26.76 10.40 5.81
C HIS A 921 -25.27 10.65 6.02
N ARG A 922 -24.76 11.74 5.42
CA ARG A 922 -23.35 12.14 5.55
C ARG A 922 -22.99 12.37 7.02
N LEU A 923 -21.88 11.77 7.44
CA LEU A 923 -21.36 11.81 8.80
C LEU A 923 -20.26 12.88 8.93
N PRO A 924 -20.07 13.49 10.12
CA PRO A 924 -19.03 14.48 10.37
C PRO A 924 -17.65 13.86 10.59
N ILE A 925 -17.21 13.01 9.66
CA ILE A 925 -15.94 12.28 9.70
C ILE A 925 -15.02 12.84 8.61
N TYR A 926 -13.82 13.25 8.99
CA TYR A 926 -12.86 13.89 8.08
C TYR A 926 -11.57 13.07 7.86
N SER A 927 -11.45 11.90 8.50
CA SER A 927 -10.47 10.85 8.20
C SER A 927 -10.98 9.48 8.65
N THR A 928 -10.62 8.41 7.94
CA THR A 928 -10.85 7.01 8.33
C THR A 928 -9.67 6.38 9.08
N ASP A 929 -8.68 7.19 9.48
CA ASP A 929 -7.58 6.77 10.36
C ASP A 929 -8.10 6.30 11.75
N ASN A 930 -7.23 5.59 12.49
CA ASN A 930 -7.43 4.79 13.72
C ASN A 930 -8.14 5.43 14.95
N TYR A 931 -8.87 6.54 14.80
CA TYR A 931 -9.50 7.29 15.89
C TYR A 931 -11.03 7.22 15.91
N ASN A 932 -11.65 6.57 14.93
CA ASN A 932 -13.10 6.37 14.90
C ASN A 932 -13.42 4.90 15.14
N SER A 933 -14.55 4.62 15.78
CA SER A 933 -15.09 3.27 15.95
C SER A 933 -16.61 3.34 15.93
N PHE A 934 -17.27 2.25 15.54
CA PHE A 934 -18.71 2.16 15.67
C PHE A 934 -19.14 0.81 16.25
N TYR A 935 -20.28 0.83 16.91
CA TYR A 935 -20.79 -0.25 17.74
C TYR A 935 -22.28 -0.46 17.43
N LEU A 936 -22.74 -1.70 17.60
CA LEU A 936 -24.15 -2.06 17.54
C LEU A 936 -24.61 -2.40 18.95
N GLU A 937 -25.60 -1.67 19.44
CA GLU A 937 -26.18 -1.88 20.77
C GLU A 937 -27.69 -1.79 20.67
N ASP A 938 -28.39 -2.82 21.14
CA ASP A 938 -29.85 -2.97 21.03
C ASP A 938 -30.39 -2.73 19.61
N GLY A 939 -29.55 -3.04 18.61
CA GLY A 939 -29.86 -2.84 17.20
C GLY A 939 -29.75 -1.39 16.72
N GLU A 940 -29.33 -0.44 17.56
CA GLU A 940 -28.96 0.94 17.20
C GLU A 940 -27.45 1.04 16.89
N ILE A 941 -27.11 1.93 15.95
CA ILE A 941 -25.72 2.18 15.55
C ILE A 941 -25.18 3.37 16.34
N TRP A 942 -24.11 3.13 17.09
CA TRP A 942 -23.38 4.13 17.85
C TRP A 942 -22.03 4.41 17.21
N LEU A 943 -21.74 5.69 16.99
CA LEU A 943 -20.52 6.17 16.38
C LEU A 943 -19.70 6.96 17.41
N LEU A 944 -18.47 6.51 17.64
CA LEU A 944 -17.44 7.21 18.40
C LEU A 944 -16.50 7.92 17.39
N VAL A 945 -16.61 9.24 17.29
CA VAL A 945 -15.76 10.08 16.43
C VAL A 945 -14.73 10.80 17.29
N GLU A 946 -13.46 10.43 17.14
CA GLU A 946 -12.34 10.80 18.01
C GLU A 946 -12.59 10.50 19.49
N ASN A 947 -13.34 11.37 20.14
CA ASN A 947 -13.61 11.43 21.57
C ASN A 947 -15.08 11.79 21.84
N SER A 948 -15.91 11.91 20.79
CA SER A 948 -17.34 12.25 20.88
C SER A 948 -18.19 11.03 20.53
N LEU A 949 -19.23 10.75 21.32
CA LEU A 949 -20.11 9.61 21.11
C LEU A 949 -21.52 10.08 20.72
N GLY A 950 -22.12 9.43 19.72
CA GLY A 950 -23.51 9.68 19.33
C GLY A 950 -24.12 8.51 18.58
N LYS A 951 -25.45 8.48 18.51
CA LYS A 951 -26.17 7.44 17.78
C LYS A 951 -26.64 7.92 16.41
N ILE A 952 -26.89 6.99 15.49
CA ILE A 952 -27.57 7.27 14.24
C ILE A 952 -29.07 7.18 14.50
N ASN A 953 -29.80 8.28 14.30
CA ASN A 953 -31.24 8.33 14.53
C ASN A 953 -32.03 7.72 13.34
N ALA A 954 -33.36 7.64 13.46
CA ALA A 954 -34.22 7.06 12.43
C ALA A 954 -34.17 7.79 11.08
N ASP A 955 -33.86 9.09 11.11
CA ASP A 955 -33.67 9.92 9.91
C ASP A 955 -32.27 9.75 9.30
N GLY A 956 -31.42 8.89 9.86
CA GLY A 956 -30.05 8.67 9.40
C GLY A 956 -29.07 9.78 9.78
N ASN A 957 -29.46 10.74 10.63
CA ASN A 957 -28.59 11.80 11.12
C ASN A 957 -27.82 11.34 12.37
N TRP A 958 -26.60 11.86 12.54
CA TRP A 958 -25.85 11.64 13.78
C TRP A 958 -26.37 12.54 14.89
N GLN A 959 -26.79 11.92 15.99
CA GLN A 959 -27.30 12.55 17.20
C GLN A 959 -26.28 12.36 18.34
N PRO A 960 -25.35 13.31 18.54
CA PRO A 960 -24.35 13.24 19.61
C PRO A 960 -24.98 13.25 21.00
N ALA A 961 -24.58 12.30 21.84
CA ALA A 961 -24.87 12.32 23.28
C ALA A 961 -24.02 13.39 23.98
N PHE A 962 -22.77 13.59 23.52
CA PHE A 962 -21.88 14.66 23.95
C PHE A 962 -20.79 14.92 22.89
N LEU A 963 -20.15 16.09 22.97
CA LEU A 963 -19.06 16.47 22.06
C LEU A 963 -17.84 16.94 22.83
N LEU A 964 -16.68 16.43 22.42
CA LEU A 964 -15.38 16.90 22.88
C LEU A 964 -14.75 17.77 21.80
N GLY A 965 -14.63 19.08 22.05
CA GLY A 965 -13.83 19.97 21.22
C GLY A 965 -12.34 19.64 21.33
N GLY A 966 -11.56 19.98 20.30
CA GLY A 966 -10.13 19.64 20.23
C GLY A 966 -9.37 19.96 21.53
N ARG A 967 -8.37 19.13 21.87
CA ARG A 967 -7.60 19.19 23.14
C ARG A 967 -8.47 19.42 24.38
N SER A 968 -9.65 18.79 24.39
CA SER A 968 -10.41 18.48 25.59
C SER A 968 -11.16 19.66 26.23
N LEU A 969 -11.74 20.54 25.41
CA LEU A 969 -12.75 21.50 25.88
C LEU A 969 -14.14 21.02 25.42
N MET A 970 -15.05 20.78 26.37
CA MET A 970 -16.45 20.44 26.09
C MET A 970 -17.09 21.53 25.23
N SER A 971 -17.80 21.14 24.18
CA SER A 971 -18.52 22.07 23.32
C SER A 971 -19.93 21.55 23.07
N ASN A 972 -20.89 22.45 22.90
CA ASN A 972 -22.25 22.10 22.47
C ASN A 972 -22.39 22.11 20.93
N ARG A 973 -21.32 22.46 20.22
CA ARG A 973 -21.22 22.45 18.76
C ARG A 973 -19.84 22.03 18.31
N LEU A 974 -19.72 21.39 17.15
CA LEU A 974 -18.41 21.07 16.57
C LEU A 974 -17.64 22.36 16.25
N SER A 975 -16.34 22.40 16.55
CA SER A 975 -15.50 23.58 16.30
C SER A 975 -15.25 23.81 14.80
N SER A 976 -15.04 25.07 14.43
CA SER A 976 -14.90 25.64 13.06
C SER A 976 -13.83 25.02 12.14
N TYR A 977 -13.02 24.06 12.58
CA TYR A 977 -12.26 23.20 11.65
C TYR A 977 -13.18 22.36 10.74
N ALA A 978 -14.45 22.20 11.13
CA ALA A 978 -15.53 21.65 10.32
C ALA A 978 -16.14 22.65 9.31
N ASP A 979 -15.87 23.96 9.33
CA ASP A 979 -16.62 24.92 8.50
C ASP A 979 -16.43 24.75 6.97
N LYS A 980 -15.40 24.03 6.53
CA LYS A 980 -15.25 23.67 5.10
C LYS A 980 -16.06 22.45 4.68
N SER A 981 -16.48 21.59 5.61
CA SER A 981 -17.28 20.38 5.38
C SER A 981 -18.72 20.48 5.92
N ALA A 982 -18.95 21.35 6.90
CA ALA A 982 -20.22 21.55 7.63
C ALA A 982 -21.36 22.09 6.77
N ALA A 983 -21.07 22.71 5.61
CA ALA A 983 -22.11 23.17 4.69
C ALA A 983 -22.96 22.02 4.09
N THR A 984 -22.60 20.75 4.33
CA THR A 984 -23.25 19.59 3.68
C THR A 984 -23.58 18.41 4.62
N VAL A 985 -23.46 18.59 5.94
CA VAL A 985 -23.69 17.54 6.96
C VAL A 985 -24.76 18.02 7.94
N THR A 986 -25.81 17.21 8.13
CA THR A 986 -26.89 17.48 9.10
C THR A 986 -26.60 16.74 10.41
N ILE A 987 -26.57 17.47 11.52
CA ILE A 987 -26.30 16.92 12.86
C ILE A 987 -27.45 17.30 13.79
N ASP A 988 -27.97 16.32 14.52
CA ASP A 988 -29.05 16.51 15.48
C ASP A 988 -28.48 16.74 16.88
N TYR A 989 -28.31 18.01 17.27
CA TYR A 989 -27.75 18.38 18.57
C TYR A 989 -28.74 18.26 19.75
N SER A 990 -29.97 17.77 19.55
CA SER A 990 -31.04 17.80 20.55
C SER A 990 -30.70 17.11 21.89
N GLN A 991 -29.75 16.17 21.90
CA GLN A 991 -29.35 15.40 23.10
C GLN A 991 -28.05 15.88 23.76
N CYS A 992 -27.34 16.84 23.17
CA CYS A 992 -25.96 17.17 23.53
C CYS A 992 -25.82 18.00 24.83
N ASP A 993 -26.74 18.94 25.07
CA ASP A 993 -26.62 19.93 26.14
C ASP A 993 -26.69 19.31 27.56
N ALA A 994 -27.46 18.23 27.73
CA ALA A 994 -27.68 17.60 29.02
C ALA A 994 -26.41 16.96 29.62
N PHE A 995 -25.51 16.46 28.76
CA PHE A 995 -24.28 15.79 29.19
C PHE A 995 -23.10 16.77 29.31
N ALA A 996 -23.07 17.80 28.45
CA ALA A 996 -22.03 18.83 28.44
C ALA A 996 -21.90 19.58 29.77
N GLN A 997 -22.99 19.70 30.55
CA GLN A 997 -22.94 20.36 31.86
C GLN A 997 -22.26 19.52 32.94
N LYS A 998 -22.45 18.19 32.95
CA LYS A 998 -21.85 17.27 33.94
C LYS A 998 -20.36 16.99 33.68
N LEU A 999 -19.92 17.04 32.43
CA LEU A 999 -18.53 16.78 32.04
C LEU A 999 -17.58 17.99 32.18
N LYS A 1000 -18.08 19.20 32.47
CA LYS A 1000 -17.26 20.42 32.61
C LYS A 1000 -16.22 20.37 33.74
N SER A 1001 -16.46 19.54 34.76
CA SER A 1001 -15.58 19.36 35.92
C SER A 1001 -14.51 18.27 35.74
N VAL A 1002 -14.55 17.50 34.65
CA VAL A 1002 -13.62 16.40 34.39
C VAL A 1002 -12.34 16.92 33.72
N GLY A 1003 -11.19 16.48 34.23
CA GLY A 1003 -9.87 16.90 33.74
C GLY A 1003 -9.66 16.53 32.25
N PRO A 1004 -9.16 17.47 31.41
CA PRO A 1004 -9.03 17.27 29.97
C PRO A 1004 -8.09 16.12 29.53
N PHE A 1005 -7.19 15.66 30.40
CA PHE A 1005 -6.17 14.64 30.07
C PHE A 1005 -6.58 13.22 30.48
N ASP A 1006 -7.69 13.07 31.21
CA ASP A 1006 -8.17 11.77 31.72
C ASP A 1006 -9.14 11.08 30.72
N VAL A 1007 -9.45 11.75 29.61
CA VAL A 1007 -10.52 11.38 28.67
C VAL A 1007 -9.95 10.94 27.33
N HIS A 1008 -9.54 9.67 27.23
CA HIS A 1008 -9.29 8.99 25.97
C HIS A 1008 -10.17 7.74 25.94
N PHE A 1009 -11.29 7.84 25.24
CA PHE A 1009 -12.24 6.74 25.16
C PHE A 1009 -11.74 5.66 24.21
N ARG A 1010 -11.83 4.40 24.63
CA ARG A 1010 -11.30 3.27 23.86
C ARG A 1010 -12.36 2.28 23.40
N HIS A 1011 -13.46 2.19 24.14
CA HIS A 1011 -14.52 1.22 23.87
C HIS A 1011 -15.87 1.71 24.40
N TYR A 1012 -16.94 1.34 23.71
CA TYR A 1012 -18.32 1.56 24.13
C TYR A 1012 -19.10 0.25 24.03
N GLY A 1013 -19.87 -0.08 25.06
CA GLY A 1013 -20.76 -1.24 25.07
C GLY A 1013 -21.53 -1.35 26.37
N GLN A 1014 -22.70 -1.98 26.33
CA GLN A 1014 -23.65 -2.05 27.44
C GLN A 1014 -23.99 -0.67 28.02
N GLY A 1015 -24.07 0.39 27.21
CA GLY A 1015 -24.32 1.75 27.66
C GLY A 1015 -23.17 2.37 28.47
N ILE A 1016 -21.99 1.73 28.51
CA ILE A 1016 -20.82 2.19 29.25
C ILE A 1016 -19.72 2.58 28.27
N LEU A 1017 -19.22 3.80 28.42
CA LEU A 1017 -18.07 4.30 27.69
C LEU A 1017 -16.84 4.25 28.59
N PHE A 1018 -15.80 3.53 28.14
CA PHE A 1018 -14.61 3.22 28.93
C PHE A 1018 -13.48 4.20 28.61
N ALA A 1019 -12.97 4.87 29.65
CA ALA A 1019 -11.70 5.58 29.63
C ALA A 1019 -10.72 4.95 30.63
N LYS A 1020 -9.49 5.44 30.67
CA LYS A 1020 -8.43 4.91 31.54
C LYS A 1020 -8.82 4.97 33.02
N ASP A 1021 -9.27 6.15 33.46
CA ASP A 1021 -9.53 6.45 34.87
C ASP A 1021 -11.02 6.79 35.13
N LEU A 1022 -11.89 6.57 34.13
CA LEU A 1022 -13.32 6.93 34.18
C LEU A 1022 -14.19 5.87 33.49
N LEU A 1023 -15.39 5.64 34.05
CA LEU A 1023 -16.52 5.00 33.36
C LEU A 1023 -17.65 6.01 33.18
N ILE A 1024 -18.21 6.08 31.98
CA ILE A 1024 -19.36 6.95 31.69
C ILE A 1024 -20.56 6.08 31.34
N PHE A 1025 -21.59 6.16 32.17
CA PHE A 1025 -22.88 5.53 31.94
C PHE A 1025 -23.73 6.48 31.08
N VAL A 1026 -23.79 6.19 29.78
CA VAL A 1026 -24.38 7.09 28.78
C VAL A 1026 -25.91 7.22 28.95
N PRO A 1027 -26.69 6.14 29.18
CA PRO A 1027 -28.12 6.27 29.43
C PRO A 1027 -28.44 7.05 30.72
N GLU A 1028 -27.70 6.79 31.79
CA GLU A 1028 -27.94 7.36 33.13
C GLU A 1028 -27.30 8.74 33.32
N LYS A 1029 -26.41 9.14 32.40
CA LYS A 1029 -25.65 10.40 32.47
C LYS A 1029 -24.85 10.52 33.78
N ILE A 1030 -24.20 9.42 34.17
CA ILE A 1030 -23.36 9.31 35.39
C ILE A 1030 -21.91 9.07 34.98
N ILE A 1031 -20.98 9.71 35.72
CA ILE A 1031 -19.54 9.58 35.52
C ILE A 1031 -18.97 9.02 36.82
N LEU A 1032 -18.33 7.86 36.71
CA LEU A 1032 -17.68 7.20 37.84
C LEU A 1032 -16.17 7.32 37.69
N SER A 1033 -15.51 7.90 38.70
CA SER A 1033 -14.05 7.89 38.80
C SER A 1033 -13.59 6.55 39.37
N ILE A 1034 -12.68 5.88 38.67
CA ILE A 1034 -12.22 4.54 39.03
C ILE A 1034 -10.70 4.50 39.24
N VAL A 1035 -10.22 3.50 39.98
CA VAL A 1035 -8.79 3.15 39.94
C VAL A 1035 -8.39 2.91 38.48
N PRO A 1036 -7.21 3.37 38.02
CA PRO A 1036 -6.80 3.19 36.63
C PRO A 1036 -7.06 1.78 36.12
N SER A 1037 -8.00 1.68 35.18
CA SER A 1037 -8.30 0.44 34.50
C SER A 1037 -7.19 0.13 33.50
N PHE A 1038 -7.01 -1.16 33.20
CA PHE A 1038 -6.21 -1.54 32.05
C PHE A 1038 -6.91 -1.05 30.78
N PRO A 1039 -6.16 -0.67 29.74
CA PRO A 1039 -6.78 -0.16 28.53
C PRO A 1039 -7.74 -1.15 27.87
N VAL A 1040 -9.03 -0.83 27.95
CA VAL A 1040 -10.12 -1.69 27.46
C VAL A 1040 -10.09 -1.77 25.94
N SER A 1041 -10.28 -2.97 25.43
CA SER A 1041 -10.36 -3.26 24.00
C SER A 1041 -11.69 -3.89 23.60
N HIS A 1042 -12.27 -4.71 24.46
CA HIS A 1042 -13.52 -5.44 24.22
C HIS A 1042 -14.32 -5.55 25.53
N LEU A 1043 -15.65 -5.47 25.42
CA LEU A 1043 -16.60 -5.83 26.45
C LEU A 1043 -17.50 -6.95 25.91
N THR A 1044 -17.67 -8.02 26.68
CA THR A 1044 -18.54 -9.15 26.31
C THR A 1044 -19.97 -8.93 26.79
N GLN A 1045 -20.93 -9.71 26.26
CA GLN A 1045 -22.35 -9.61 26.65
C GLN A 1045 -22.58 -9.94 28.14
N ASP A 1046 -21.75 -10.81 28.72
CA ASP A 1046 -21.85 -11.20 30.14
C ASP A 1046 -21.10 -10.24 31.08
N GLY A 1047 -20.61 -9.10 30.58
CA GLY A 1047 -19.99 -8.05 31.41
C GLY A 1047 -18.50 -8.26 31.69
N TYR A 1048 -17.80 -9.05 30.88
CA TYR A 1048 -16.35 -9.22 30.99
C TYR A 1048 -15.61 -8.19 30.15
N VAL A 1049 -14.69 -7.48 30.79
CA VAL A 1049 -13.86 -6.44 30.19
C VAL A 1049 -12.48 -7.01 29.88
N ILE A 1050 -12.04 -6.90 28.63
CA ILE A 1050 -10.78 -7.45 28.14
C ILE A 1050 -9.88 -6.31 27.64
N GLY A 1051 -8.63 -6.25 28.12
CA GLY A 1051 -7.70 -5.19 27.74
C GLY A 1051 -6.29 -5.33 28.33
N GLY A 1052 -5.39 -4.38 28.06
CA GLY A 1052 -3.98 -4.45 28.47
C GLY A 1052 -3.15 -3.22 28.11
N GLN A 1053 -2.01 -3.02 28.77
CA GLN A 1053 -1.16 -1.83 28.58
C GLN A 1053 -0.31 -1.88 27.31
N THR A 1054 -0.03 -3.08 26.80
CA THR A 1054 0.79 -3.34 25.60
C THR A 1054 0.13 -4.44 24.77
N TYR A 1055 0.49 -4.54 23.48
CA TYR A 1055 0.12 -5.68 22.64
C TYR A 1055 0.97 -6.91 23.00
N ASP A 1056 0.99 -7.32 24.28
CA ASP A 1056 1.69 -8.52 24.73
C ASP A 1056 0.80 -9.38 25.61
N CYS A 1057 1.08 -10.68 25.65
CA CYS A 1057 0.30 -11.62 26.47
C CYS A 1057 0.40 -11.34 27.97
N LYS A 1058 1.48 -10.69 28.43
CA LYS A 1058 1.77 -10.51 29.86
C LYS A 1058 0.93 -9.43 30.51
N THR A 1059 0.50 -8.44 29.75
CA THR A 1059 -0.34 -7.34 30.26
C THR A 1059 -1.83 -7.53 29.95
N LEU A 1060 -2.21 -8.58 29.22
CA LEU A 1060 -3.61 -8.89 28.94
C LEU A 1060 -4.35 -9.27 30.23
N GLN A 1061 -5.42 -8.56 30.51
CA GLN A 1061 -6.27 -8.73 31.68
C GLN A 1061 -7.72 -8.96 31.27
N ILE A 1062 -8.41 -9.79 32.05
CA ILE A 1062 -9.86 -9.99 31.99
C ILE A 1062 -10.42 -9.61 33.35
N GLY A 1063 -11.29 -8.60 33.37
CA GLY A 1063 -12.00 -8.14 34.55
C GLY A 1063 -13.49 -8.47 34.46
N ARG A 1064 -14.09 -8.96 35.54
CA ARG A 1064 -15.54 -9.06 35.67
C ARG A 1064 -16.06 -7.76 36.29
N LEU A 1065 -16.87 -7.02 35.55
CA LEU A 1065 -17.50 -5.81 36.09
C LEU A 1065 -18.46 -6.18 37.23
N LYS A 1066 -18.50 -5.33 38.26
CA LYS A 1066 -19.59 -5.36 39.25
C LYS A 1066 -20.93 -5.16 38.57
N ASN A 1067 -22.00 -5.62 39.20
CA ASN A 1067 -23.35 -5.39 38.69
C ASN A 1067 -23.60 -3.89 38.44
N ARG A 1068 -24.29 -3.55 37.34
CA ARG A 1068 -24.64 -2.17 36.98
C ARG A 1068 -25.26 -1.38 38.14
N LYS A 1069 -26.14 -1.99 38.95
CA LYS A 1069 -26.74 -1.34 40.13
C LYS A 1069 -25.71 -0.98 41.20
N GLU A 1070 -24.68 -1.80 41.37
CA GLU A 1070 -23.59 -1.53 42.32
C GLU A 1070 -22.69 -0.43 41.78
N LEU A 1071 -22.34 -0.47 40.48
CA LEU A 1071 -21.53 0.56 39.85
C LEU A 1071 -22.19 1.94 39.86
N LEU A 1072 -23.51 2.00 39.63
CA LEU A 1072 -24.25 3.26 39.67
C LEU A 1072 -24.29 3.85 41.09
N LYS A 1073 -24.45 3.01 42.14
CA LYS A 1073 -24.37 3.45 43.54
C LYS A 1073 -23.00 3.99 43.94
N MET A 1074 -21.93 3.56 43.26
CA MET A 1074 -20.58 4.06 43.51
C MET A 1074 -20.35 5.45 42.88
N GLY A 1075 -21.19 5.86 41.92
CA GLY A 1075 -21.10 7.15 41.23
C GLY A 1075 -22.09 8.21 41.72
N GLU A 1076 -22.96 7.86 42.66
CA GLU A 1076 -23.83 8.76 43.44
C GLU A 1076 -23.08 9.25 44.69
#